data_AF-A0A1L7U9E0-F1
#
_entry.id   AF-A0A1L7U9E0-F1
#
_cell.length_a   1.000
_cell.length_b   1.000
_cell.length_c   1.000
_cell.angle_alpha   90.00
_cell.angle_beta   90.00
_cell.angle_gamma   90.00
#
_symmetry.space_group_name_H-M   'P 1'
#
loop_
_entity.id
_entity.type
_entity.pdbx_description
1 polymer ?
#
loop_
_entity_poly.entity_id
_entity_poly.type
_entity_poly.pdbx_seq_one_letter_code
_entity_poly.pdbx_strand_id
1 'polypeptide(L)'
;MPGHDIRLLALDGGGVRGLSSLMILQNLMSTIDPDAPPKPCDYFDMIAGTSTGGLIAIMLGRLRMTVDECIAAYTSLSNKVFEKKSHRVKINGQLQGSLVCVTSKETGDTMCLTSYRSARGVAHLYDSITIWQACRATSAATTFFDPIAIGPYQEQFVDGALGDNNPVYTLWTQAQDVWGDDQLRSRLRCLVSIGTGVPTLKPVRDDVLGIRATLTSLATETEKTAEQFRRDKSSLDDEGRYYRFNVSRGLEDIGLAESKKQREIAAATGRYVASQDVFGQMKACANGLARRQYFGPFKTPFSLDGVPASDKFVARPADTAELEKALLPQRSHARRTDRKIFVLFGLGGVGKTQLSIDFARRHQAAIAGCISKIPKDQVPETSRRWTDSRIHSQDELDDAVANVMKWLEQPDNCEWLLIFDNVDKDWIRQESGMGAYDPRRYLPGDHGSVLITTRLSRLAQLGESRRLGQVNTALGKAILEKWFGSELGADCDDLLELLHGLPLALAQAGSYIRETGVNAATYVRIYNEQWAELMGPCDTSNRPLLDYAQGSVRTTWTISFKEIERQSPNAAKLLRLWAFLDNRQLWHGLLAVTADGGELRGRWPDWLSEVGSSVVRFLDAVRMLFRYSMIEIEEGLKDSYSMHPVIHRWASCLDGQQQKKEWIKLALDVVGQSVPFQGVKEYWLLQQRLLPHAERCLWWIRKNGLSLNECSFRDAPMIDSLHCLGILFADRGKLQEAEEMYDQALKGHEATLGPDHTSTLKTVQNIGNLYKVQGKLREAEKMYDRALKGHEATLGPDHTSTLEIANNLGTVYADQSKLREAERTFSRALQIYETTPGPDSGNTLILDICNNLGCLYRIQGELQKAEMMYNRALEGYKNRLGHQHTWTLRTVNNLGVLYADQDMLQEAEEKYSQALQGYKTTLGTNHMSTLNVASNLGHVYSKQGKLQEAEEMYNQALAGYEKTLGRHHDSTVEIVEHLGYLHANQFRLRKAEEMYQRALGGYEKALERDHPKISQLRTNIKSLQHAQVDFTSLDEESKPAGRLKAFGKAKARFRRLIRSRTERPGARQEF
;
A
#
# COMPACT_ATOMS: atom_id res chain seq x y z
N MET A 1 11.79 -11.63 -9.11
CA MET A 1 11.08 -11.92 -7.84
C MET A 1 12.05 -12.56 -6.86
N PRO A 2 12.51 -11.88 -5.80
CA PRO A 2 13.35 -12.49 -4.77
C PRO A 2 12.49 -13.15 -3.67
N GLY A 3 12.74 -14.44 -3.35
CA GLY A 3 12.37 -15.03 -2.05
C GLY A 3 11.33 -16.16 -1.95
N HIS A 4 10.71 -16.66 -3.03
CA HIS A 4 9.72 -17.77 -2.95
C HIS A 4 10.29 -19.16 -3.31
N ASP A 5 9.89 -20.21 -2.60
CA ASP A 5 10.20 -21.61 -2.95
C ASP A 5 9.49 -22.02 -4.26
N ILE A 6 10.16 -22.78 -5.13
CA ILE A 6 9.67 -23.19 -6.46
C ILE A 6 9.10 -24.62 -6.42
N ARG A 7 7.94 -24.84 -7.05
CA ARG A 7 7.29 -26.15 -7.20
C ARG A 7 6.82 -26.36 -8.65
N LEU A 8 7.10 -27.53 -9.22
CA LEU A 8 6.89 -27.81 -10.64
C LEU A 8 6.04 -29.09 -10.83
N LEU A 9 5.16 -29.09 -11.83
CA LEU A 9 4.33 -30.24 -12.21
C LEU A 9 4.47 -30.58 -13.69
N ALA A 10 4.82 -31.83 -14.01
CA ALA A 10 4.87 -32.39 -15.36
C ALA A 10 3.79 -33.47 -15.54
N LEU A 11 3.04 -33.40 -16.63
CA LEU A 11 1.95 -34.32 -16.96
C LEU A 11 2.19 -35.00 -18.32
N ASP A 12 2.24 -36.32 -18.31
CA ASP A 12 2.48 -37.13 -19.51
C ASP A 12 1.31 -37.10 -20.51
N GLY A 13 1.64 -37.31 -21.79
CA GLY A 13 0.67 -37.65 -22.82
C GLY A 13 0.29 -39.13 -22.80
N GLY A 14 -1.00 -39.45 -22.95
CA GLY A 14 -1.45 -40.85 -22.84
C GLY A 14 -2.86 -41.16 -23.33
N GLY A 15 -3.49 -40.27 -24.10
CA GLY A 15 -4.86 -40.48 -24.57
C GLY A 15 -5.83 -40.59 -23.40
N VAL A 16 -6.85 -41.44 -23.49
CA VAL A 16 -7.87 -41.65 -22.43
C VAL A 16 -7.30 -41.99 -21.05
N ARG A 17 -6.04 -42.48 -20.99
CA ARG A 17 -5.33 -42.79 -19.75
C ARG A 17 -4.91 -41.55 -18.95
N GLY A 18 -5.05 -40.34 -19.49
CA GLY A 18 -4.91 -39.08 -18.74
C GLY A 18 -5.85 -38.98 -17.53
N LEU A 19 -6.95 -39.75 -17.51
CA LEU A 19 -7.80 -39.89 -16.33
C LEU A 19 -7.02 -40.45 -15.12
N SER A 20 -6.08 -41.36 -15.34
CA SER A 20 -5.21 -41.89 -14.28
C SER A 20 -4.36 -40.78 -13.66
N SER A 21 -3.78 -39.89 -14.48
CA SER A 21 -2.97 -38.78 -13.98
C SER A 21 -3.77 -37.80 -13.14
N LEU A 22 -5.02 -37.51 -13.55
CA LEU A 22 -5.94 -36.69 -12.76
C LEU A 22 -6.34 -37.32 -11.43
N MET A 23 -6.60 -38.64 -11.41
CA MET A 23 -6.92 -39.36 -10.17
C MET A 23 -5.73 -39.43 -9.20
N ILE A 24 -4.52 -39.61 -9.72
CA ILE A 24 -3.28 -39.53 -8.91
C ILE A 24 -3.14 -38.13 -8.32
N LEU A 25 -3.34 -37.09 -9.13
CA LEU A 25 -3.27 -35.70 -8.67
C LEU A 25 -4.37 -35.37 -7.65
N GLN A 26 -5.59 -35.89 -7.84
CA GLN A 26 -6.72 -35.72 -6.91
C GLN A 26 -6.37 -36.28 -5.53
N ASN A 27 -5.80 -37.48 -5.48
CA ASN A 27 -5.36 -38.10 -4.23
C ASN A 27 -4.19 -37.34 -3.60
N LEU A 28 -3.25 -36.85 -4.41
CA LEU A 28 -2.14 -36.03 -3.91
C LEU A 28 -2.64 -34.72 -3.29
N MET A 29 -3.57 -34.01 -3.95
CA MET A 29 -4.16 -32.79 -3.40
C MET A 29 -5.00 -33.08 -2.14
N SER A 30 -5.74 -34.18 -2.12
CA SER A 30 -6.51 -34.61 -0.94
C SER A 30 -5.60 -35.03 0.23
N THR A 31 -4.36 -35.48 -0.06
CA THR A 31 -3.35 -35.77 0.97
C THR A 31 -2.79 -34.49 1.59
N ILE A 32 -2.81 -33.36 0.87
CA ILE A 32 -2.40 -32.05 1.38
C ILE A 32 -3.48 -31.49 2.32
N ASP A 33 -4.73 -31.47 1.87
CA ASP A 33 -5.90 -31.05 2.67
C ASP A 33 -7.09 -31.97 2.35
N PRO A 34 -7.46 -32.88 3.28
CA PRO A 34 -8.57 -33.80 3.08
C PRO A 34 -9.95 -33.13 3.08
N ASP A 35 -10.11 -32.01 3.80
CA ASP A 35 -11.40 -31.34 4.00
C ASP A 35 -11.69 -30.34 2.88
N ALA A 36 -10.63 -29.72 2.34
CA ALA A 36 -10.72 -28.79 1.21
C ALA A 36 -9.51 -28.93 0.25
N PRO A 37 -9.49 -29.96 -0.62
CA PRO A 37 -8.37 -30.20 -1.53
C PRO A 37 -8.03 -28.95 -2.37
N PRO A 38 -6.77 -28.48 -2.33
CA PRO A 38 -6.42 -27.22 -2.97
C PRO A 38 -6.37 -27.32 -4.50
N LYS A 39 -6.49 -26.17 -5.18
CA LYS A 39 -6.31 -26.11 -6.64
C LYS A 39 -4.83 -26.31 -6.99
N PRO A 40 -4.50 -27.11 -8.01
CA PRO A 40 -3.10 -27.32 -8.42
C PRO A 40 -2.36 -26.03 -8.82
N CYS A 41 -3.02 -25.04 -9.44
CA CYS A 41 -2.40 -23.74 -9.74
C CYS A 41 -1.98 -22.96 -8.50
N ASP A 42 -2.62 -23.22 -7.36
CA ASP A 42 -2.31 -22.56 -6.10
C ASP A 42 -1.17 -23.26 -5.36
N TYR A 43 -0.62 -24.36 -5.89
CA TYR A 43 0.50 -25.09 -5.30
C TYR A 43 1.70 -25.23 -6.23
N PHE A 44 1.50 -25.37 -7.55
CA PHE A 44 2.58 -25.44 -8.54
C PHE A 44 2.80 -24.08 -9.22
N ASP A 45 4.06 -23.66 -9.31
CA ASP A 45 4.46 -22.40 -9.93
C ASP A 45 4.52 -22.50 -11.46
N MET A 46 4.77 -23.71 -11.98
CA MET A 46 4.72 -24.02 -13.40
C MET A 46 4.16 -25.43 -13.62
N ILE A 47 3.18 -25.52 -14.53
CA ILE A 47 2.55 -26.78 -14.94
C ILE A 47 2.82 -26.99 -16.42
N ALA A 48 3.45 -28.12 -16.74
CA ALA A 48 3.74 -28.56 -18.11
C ALA A 48 2.97 -29.82 -18.46
N GLY A 49 2.56 -29.92 -19.73
CA GLY A 49 1.94 -31.12 -20.25
C GLY A 49 2.15 -31.32 -21.74
N THR A 50 2.13 -32.58 -22.16
CA THR A 50 2.15 -33.00 -23.58
C THR A 50 0.86 -33.76 -23.91
N SER A 51 0.37 -33.67 -25.14
CA SER A 51 -0.85 -34.35 -25.59
C SER A 51 -2.04 -34.11 -24.66
N THR A 52 -2.68 -35.18 -24.17
CA THR A 52 -3.72 -35.10 -23.13
C THR A 52 -3.26 -34.46 -21.82
N GLY A 53 -2.00 -34.63 -21.43
CA GLY A 53 -1.39 -33.93 -20.31
C GLY A 53 -1.32 -32.42 -20.54
N GLY A 54 -1.14 -31.98 -21.79
CA GLY A 54 -1.19 -30.57 -22.20
C GLY A 54 -2.57 -29.95 -22.02
N LEU A 55 -3.63 -30.67 -22.39
CA LEU A 55 -5.02 -30.25 -22.10
C LEU A 55 -5.26 -30.11 -20.59
N ILE A 56 -4.78 -31.07 -19.80
CA ILE A 56 -4.90 -31.04 -18.34
C ILE A 56 -4.10 -29.86 -17.76
N ALA A 57 -2.89 -29.59 -18.25
CA ALA A 57 -2.08 -28.45 -17.82
C ALA A 57 -2.78 -27.11 -18.09
N ILE A 58 -3.47 -26.96 -19.24
CA ILE A 58 -4.27 -25.77 -19.54
C ILE A 58 -5.45 -25.65 -18.56
N MET A 59 -6.19 -26.73 -18.32
CA MET A 59 -7.36 -26.72 -17.42
C MET A 59 -6.97 -26.39 -15.97
N LEU A 60 -5.92 -27.03 -15.45
CA LEU A 60 -5.49 -26.84 -14.07
C LEU A 60 -4.72 -25.53 -13.87
N GLY A 61 -3.84 -25.17 -14.81
CA GLY A 61 -2.98 -23.99 -14.69
C GLY A 61 -3.65 -22.72 -15.18
N ARG A 62 -4.05 -22.68 -16.46
CA ARG A 62 -4.53 -21.44 -17.11
C ARG A 62 -5.99 -21.14 -16.82
N LEU A 63 -6.82 -22.18 -16.71
CA LEU A 63 -8.25 -22.07 -16.44
C LEU A 63 -8.56 -22.19 -14.94
N ARG A 64 -7.57 -22.54 -14.11
CA ARG A 64 -7.64 -22.62 -12.64
C ARG A 64 -8.80 -23.49 -12.13
N MET A 65 -9.08 -24.58 -12.86
CA MET A 65 -10.09 -25.57 -12.49
C MET A 65 -9.61 -26.38 -11.28
N THR A 66 -10.52 -26.80 -10.41
CA THR A 66 -10.23 -27.83 -9.42
C THR A 66 -9.92 -29.17 -10.12
N VAL A 67 -9.32 -30.12 -9.40
CA VAL A 67 -9.06 -31.45 -10.00
C VAL A 67 -10.38 -32.14 -10.35
N ASP A 68 -11.43 -31.99 -9.55
CA ASP A 68 -12.75 -32.58 -9.80
C ASP A 68 -13.44 -31.97 -11.03
N GLU A 69 -13.41 -30.64 -11.15
CA GLU A 69 -13.90 -29.94 -12.34
C GLU A 69 -13.16 -30.40 -13.60
N CYS A 70 -11.84 -30.57 -13.48
CA CYS A 70 -10.99 -31.06 -14.56
C CYS A 70 -11.31 -32.52 -14.93
N ILE A 71 -11.53 -33.41 -13.94
CA ILE A 71 -11.95 -34.81 -14.17
C ILE A 71 -13.30 -34.85 -14.90
N ALA A 72 -14.27 -34.05 -14.47
CA ALA A 72 -15.59 -34.00 -15.10
C ALA A 72 -15.51 -33.50 -16.54
N ALA A 73 -14.76 -32.41 -16.77
CA ALA A 73 -14.54 -31.84 -18.11
C ALA A 73 -13.78 -32.81 -19.02
N TYR A 74 -12.71 -33.42 -18.52
CA TYR A 74 -11.88 -34.37 -19.25
C TYR A 74 -12.65 -35.64 -19.64
N THR A 75 -13.45 -36.20 -18.71
CA THR A 75 -14.29 -37.38 -18.97
C THR A 75 -15.38 -37.07 -20.01
N SER A 76 -16.03 -35.91 -19.90
CA SER A 76 -17.01 -35.42 -20.88
C SER A 76 -16.38 -35.23 -22.26
N LEU A 77 -15.20 -34.64 -22.33
CA LEU A 77 -14.44 -34.43 -23.57
C LEU A 77 -14.01 -35.77 -24.18
N SER A 78 -13.44 -36.67 -23.38
CA SER A 78 -13.02 -38.01 -23.81
C SER A 78 -14.18 -38.78 -24.44
N ASN A 79 -15.35 -38.81 -23.78
CA ASN A 79 -16.52 -39.49 -24.32
C ASN A 79 -16.99 -38.89 -25.65
N LYS A 80 -16.99 -37.56 -25.79
CA LYS A 80 -17.41 -36.86 -27.03
C LYS A 80 -16.40 -36.93 -28.17
N VAL A 81 -15.10 -36.99 -27.86
CA VAL A 81 -14.02 -37.06 -28.86
C VAL A 81 -13.92 -38.47 -29.43
N PHE A 82 -14.07 -39.50 -28.58
CA PHE A 82 -13.93 -40.90 -28.98
C PHE A 82 -15.26 -41.57 -29.39
N GLU A 83 -16.42 -40.90 -29.20
CA GLU A 83 -17.69 -41.25 -29.83
C GLU A 83 -18.17 -40.08 -30.73
N LYS A 84 -18.05 -40.24 -32.06
CA LYS A 84 -18.28 -39.18 -33.08
C LYS A 84 -19.48 -38.24 -32.82
N LYS A 85 -19.20 -36.96 -32.54
CA LYS A 85 -19.46 -35.75 -33.37
C LYS A 85 -19.23 -34.48 -32.51
N SER A 86 -18.43 -33.54 -33.05
CA SER A 86 -17.87 -32.35 -32.38
C SER A 86 -18.90 -31.31 -31.95
N HIS A 87 -18.62 -30.52 -30.90
CA HIS A 87 -19.00 -29.09 -30.76
C HIS A 87 -18.05 -28.32 -29.81
N ARG A 88 -17.89 -27.00 -30.07
CA ARG A 88 -16.96 -26.05 -29.44
C ARG A 88 -17.43 -25.55 -28.07
N VAL A 89 -16.48 -25.34 -27.14
CA VAL A 89 -16.68 -24.66 -25.83
C VAL A 89 -15.78 -23.42 -25.77
N LYS A 90 -16.28 -22.30 -25.22
CA LYS A 90 -15.52 -21.06 -24.96
C LYS A 90 -15.10 -21.01 -23.49
N ILE A 91 -13.88 -20.54 -23.21
CA ILE A 91 -13.32 -20.43 -21.85
C ILE A 91 -12.49 -19.13 -21.71
N ASN A 92 -12.64 -18.41 -20.60
CA ASN A 92 -11.87 -17.21 -20.22
C ASN A 92 -11.15 -17.44 -18.87
N GLY A 93 -9.88 -17.02 -18.73
CA GLY A 93 -9.11 -17.12 -17.46
C GLY A 93 -7.92 -16.13 -17.37
N GLN A 94 -7.57 -15.70 -16.14
CA GLN A 94 -6.43 -14.81 -15.80
C GLN A 94 -5.12 -15.57 -15.49
N LEU A 95 -3.96 -14.89 -15.61
CA LEU A 95 -2.62 -15.47 -15.85
C LEU A 95 -1.89 -16.09 -14.63
N GLN A 96 -1.37 -17.31 -14.84
CA GLN A 96 -0.24 -17.95 -14.14
C GLN A 96 0.52 -18.85 -15.16
N GLY A 97 1.79 -19.21 -14.88
CA GLY A 97 2.67 -19.87 -15.85
C GLY A 97 2.26 -21.31 -16.21
N SER A 98 1.80 -21.54 -17.43
CA SER A 98 1.44 -22.84 -18.00
C SER A 98 2.15 -23.02 -19.33
N LEU A 99 2.69 -24.20 -19.59
CA LEU A 99 3.33 -24.52 -20.87
C LEU A 99 2.82 -25.84 -21.45
N VAL A 100 2.79 -25.90 -22.77
CA VAL A 100 2.32 -27.07 -23.53
C VAL A 100 3.32 -27.41 -24.62
N CYS A 101 3.71 -28.68 -24.71
CA CYS A 101 4.62 -29.18 -25.73
C CYS A 101 3.85 -29.56 -27.01
N VAL A 102 4.35 -29.09 -28.16
CA VAL A 102 3.85 -29.39 -29.52
C VAL A 102 5.02 -29.62 -30.46
N THR A 103 4.83 -30.32 -31.58
CA THR A 103 5.89 -30.52 -32.58
C THR A 103 5.60 -29.68 -33.83
N SER A 104 6.59 -28.92 -34.31
CA SER A 104 6.49 -28.23 -35.61
C SER A 104 6.57 -29.25 -36.74
N LYS A 105 5.68 -29.15 -37.72
CA LYS A 105 5.69 -30.02 -38.89
C LYS A 105 6.79 -29.62 -39.89
N GLU A 106 7.19 -28.36 -39.87
CA GLU A 106 8.22 -27.80 -40.74
C GLU A 106 9.62 -28.24 -40.32
N THR A 107 9.92 -28.27 -39.01
CA THR A 107 11.26 -28.64 -38.51
C THR A 107 11.34 -30.02 -37.87
N GLY A 108 10.21 -30.57 -37.40
CA GLY A 108 10.18 -31.79 -36.61
C GLY A 108 10.58 -31.60 -35.15
N ASP A 109 10.91 -30.37 -34.74
CA ASP A 109 11.35 -30.06 -33.38
C ASP A 109 10.17 -29.90 -32.42
N THR A 110 10.41 -30.23 -31.14
CA THR A 110 9.46 -29.95 -30.06
C THR A 110 9.57 -28.49 -29.63
N MET A 111 8.43 -27.81 -29.59
CA MET A 111 8.28 -26.40 -29.25
C MET A 111 7.32 -26.21 -28.07
N CYS A 112 7.54 -25.14 -27.31
CA CYS A 112 6.72 -24.80 -26.14
C CYS A 112 5.78 -23.64 -26.45
N LEU A 113 4.48 -23.88 -26.26
CA LEU A 113 3.46 -22.83 -26.21
C LEU A 113 3.28 -22.41 -24.75
N THR A 114 3.62 -21.16 -24.42
CA THR A 114 3.72 -20.67 -23.03
C THR A 114 2.72 -19.56 -22.75
N SER A 115 2.21 -19.49 -21.51
CA SER A 115 1.37 -18.36 -21.05
C SER A 115 2.17 -17.16 -20.54
N TYR A 116 3.50 -17.21 -20.67
CA TYR A 116 4.45 -16.17 -20.25
C TYR A 116 5.50 -15.98 -21.34
N ARG A 117 6.13 -14.80 -21.36
CA ARG A 117 7.20 -14.51 -22.34
C ARG A 117 8.47 -15.27 -21.95
N SER A 118 8.86 -16.26 -22.75
CA SER A 118 10.10 -17.03 -22.55
C SER A 118 11.26 -16.40 -23.31
N ALA A 119 12.47 -16.39 -22.72
CA ALA A 119 13.67 -15.80 -23.32
C ALA A 119 14.10 -16.52 -24.62
N ARG A 120 13.79 -17.81 -24.74
CA ARG A 120 14.03 -18.64 -25.93
C ARG A 120 12.76 -18.91 -26.75
N GLY A 121 11.63 -18.29 -26.36
CA GLY A 121 10.34 -18.48 -26.99
C GLY A 121 10.18 -17.68 -28.28
N VAL A 122 9.41 -18.22 -29.22
CA VAL A 122 9.11 -17.55 -30.49
C VAL A 122 8.08 -16.44 -30.25
N ALA A 123 8.54 -15.18 -30.24
CA ALA A 123 7.74 -14.03 -29.80
C ALA A 123 6.42 -13.85 -30.58
N HIS A 124 6.42 -14.09 -31.90
CA HIS A 124 5.21 -13.96 -32.72
C HIS A 124 4.16 -15.02 -32.41
N LEU A 125 4.54 -16.19 -31.88
CA LEU A 125 3.58 -17.21 -31.44
C LEU A 125 2.95 -16.82 -30.10
N TYR A 126 3.73 -16.28 -29.16
CA TYR A 126 3.21 -15.80 -27.87
C TYR A 126 2.17 -14.68 -28.06
N ASP A 127 2.44 -13.72 -28.94
CA ASP A 127 1.57 -12.56 -29.14
C ASP A 127 0.28 -12.89 -29.92
N SER A 128 0.20 -14.05 -30.59
CA SER A 128 -0.90 -14.39 -31.51
C SER A 128 -1.71 -15.63 -31.15
N ILE A 129 -1.18 -16.52 -30.29
CA ILE A 129 -1.84 -17.79 -29.97
C ILE A 129 -2.99 -17.62 -28.97
N THR A 130 -4.12 -18.24 -29.28
CA THR A 130 -5.26 -18.34 -28.37
C THR A 130 -5.28 -19.67 -27.61
N ILE A 131 -5.93 -19.69 -26.44
CA ILE A 131 -6.02 -20.90 -25.59
C ILE A 131 -6.56 -22.11 -26.38
N TRP A 132 -7.59 -21.91 -27.22
CA TRP A 132 -8.17 -23.03 -27.99
C TRP A 132 -7.22 -23.53 -29.09
N GLN A 133 -6.37 -22.67 -29.67
CA GLN A 133 -5.37 -23.09 -30.65
C GLN A 133 -4.28 -23.94 -29.98
N ALA A 134 -3.84 -23.56 -28.77
CA ALA A 134 -2.92 -24.37 -27.98
C ALA A 134 -3.54 -25.74 -27.61
N CYS A 135 -4.81 -25.76 -27.17
CA CYS A 135 -5.54 -27.00 -26.94
C CYS A 135 -5.60 -27.88 -28.19
N ARG A 136 -5.88 -27.29 -29.35
CA ARG A 136 -5.97 -28.03 -30.63
C ARG A 136 -4.61 -28.54 -31.09
N ALA A 137 -3.54 -27.76 -30.92
CA ALA A 137 -2.19 -28.15 -31.30
C ALA A 137 -1.68 -29.35 -30.49
N THR A 138 -1.84 -29.32 -29.17
CA THR A 138 -1.45 -30.46 -28.32
C THR A 138 -2.35 -31.68 -28.52
N SER A 139 -3.59 -31.49 -28.97
CA SER A 139 -4.50 -32.60 -29.29
C SER A 139 -4.29 -33.17 -30.70
N ALA A 140 -3.48 -32.53 -31.56
CA ALA A 140 -3.29 -32.92 -32.96
C ALA A 140 -2.36 -34.12 -33.13
N ALA A 141 -2.69 -35.23 -32.46
CA ALA A 141 -2.03 -36.50 -32.65
C ALA A 141 -2.24 -36.96 -34.10
N THR A 142 -1.19 -37.44 -34.76
CA THR A 142 -1.08 -37.70 -36.21
C THR A 142 -2.12 -38.67 -36.79
N THR A 143 -3.02 -39.21 -35.97
CA THR A 143 -4.11 -40.11 -36.35
C THR A 143 -5.51 -39.64 -35.96
N PHE A 144 -5.68 -38.55 -35.20
CA PHE A 144 -6.99 -38.15 -34.63
C PHE A 144 -7.46 -36.76 -35.05
N PHE A 145 -6.57 -35.79 -35.19
CA PHE A 145 -6.92 -34.43 -35.63
C PHE A 145 -5.86 -33.90 -36.59
N ASP A 146 -6.31 -33.16 -37.61
CA ASP A 146 -5.41 -32.51 -38.56
C ASP A 146 -4.52 -31.46 -37.87
N PRO A 147 -3.27 -31.28 -38.34
CA PRO A 147 -2.38 -30.21 -37.88
C PRO A 147 -3.07 -28.85 -37.89
N ILE A 148 -2.73 -27.99 -36.95
CA ILE A 148 -3.27 -26.63 -36.87
C ILE A 148 -2.21 -25.60 -37.26
N ALA A 149 -2.61 -24.67 -38.13
CA ALA A 149 -1.80 -23.50 -38.45
C ALA A 149 -1.97 -22.40 -37.38
N ILE A 150 -0.86 -21.88 -36.85
CA ILE A 150 -0.84 -20.86 -35.78
C ILE A 150 0.10 -19.72 -36.16
N GLY A 151 -0.28 -18.50 -35.78
CA GLY A 151 0.54 -17.30 -35.95
C GLY A 151 0.44 -16.64 -37.34
N PRO A 152 1.11 -15.48 -37.51
CA PRO A 152 1.07 -14.71 -38.76
C PRO A 152 1.64 -15.46 -39.97
N TYR A 153 2.51 -16.43 -39.74
CA TYR A 153 3.16 -17.24 -40.79
C TYR A 153 2.48 -18.59 -41.07
N GLN A 154 1.35 -18.89 -40.40
CA GLN A 154 0.57 -20.12 -40.59
C GLN A 154 1.38 -21.43 -40.39
N GLU A 155 2.33 -21.43 -39.46
CA GLU A 155 3.15 -22.61 -39.09
C GLU A 155 2.27 -23.75 -38.56
N GLN A 156 2.50 -24.97 -39.04
CA GLN A 156 1.69 -26.15 -38.71
C GLN A 156 2.24 -26.90 -37.49
N PHE A 157 1.40 -27.03 -36.48
CA PHE A 157 1.74 -27.74 -35.24
C PHE A 157 0.91 -29.04 -35.09
N VAL A 158 1.58 -30.07 -34.57
CA VAL A 158 1.00 -31.38 -34.20
C VAL A 158 1.33 -31.73 -32.74
N ASP A 159 0.74 -32.81 -32.23
CA ASP A 159 0.97 -33.29 -30.86
C ASP A 159 2.47 -33.52 -30.58
N GLY A 160 2.94 -33.03 -29.44
CA GLY A 160 4.32 -33.17 -28.96
C GLY A 160 4.72 -34.59 -28.55
N ALA A 161 3.79 -35.55 -28.54
CA ALA A 161 4.05 -36.95 -28.17
C ALA A 161 5.13 -37.65 -29.03
N LEU A 162 5.42 -37.15 -30.24
CA LEU A 162 6.48 -37.68 -31.11
C LEU A 162 7.90 -37.26 -30.69
N GLY A 163 8.04 -36.28 -29.79
CA GLY A 163 9.34 -35.76 -29.35
C GLY A 163 9.53 -35.71 -27.83
N ASP A 164 8.49 -35.41 -27.05
CA ASP A 164 8.59 -35.23 -25.60
C ASP A 164 7.31 -35.62 -24.84
N ASN A 165 7.00 -36.92 -24.83
CA ASN A 165 5.75 -37.42 -24.22
C ASN A 165 5.73 -37.33 -22.68
N ASN A 166 6.88 -37.15 -22.03
CA ASN A 166 7.02 -36.78 -20.61
C ASN A 166 7.81 -35.46 -20.53
N PRO A 167 7.13 -34.31 -20.33
CA PRO A 167 7.74 -33.00 -20.52
C PRO A 167 8.68 -32.57 -19.38
N VAL A 168 9.20 -33.49 -18.56
CA VAL A 168 9.99 -33.17 -17.37
C VAL A 168 11.28 -32.39 -17.68
N TYR A 169 11.99 -32.74 -18.76
CA TYR A 169 13.18 -31.99 -19.19
C TYR A 169 12.83 -30.62 -19.77
N THR A 170 11.74 -30.54 -20.51
CA THR A 170 11.24 -29.28 -21.08
C THR A 170 10.79 -28.32 -19.97
N LEU A 171 10.06 -28.84 -18.98
CA LEU A 171 9.67 -28.12 -17.78
C LEU A 171 10.89 -27.63 -17.00
N TRP A 172 11.89 -28.48 -16.81
CA TRP A 172 13.14 -28.12 -16.15
C TRP A 172 13.88 -26.99 -16.90
N THR A 173 14.03 -27.12 -18.22
CA THR A 173 14.72 -26.14 -19.06
C THR A 173 14.00 -24.79 -19.06
N GLN A 174 12.66 -24.80 -19.17
CA GLN A 174 11.87 -23.58 -19.09
C GLN A 174 11.92 -22.94 -17.70
N ALA A 175 11.95 -23.74 -16.64
CA ALA A 175 12.17 -23.23 -15.29
C ALA A 175 13.57 -22.60 -15.14
N GLN A 176 14.62 -23.21 -15.72
CA GLN A 176 15.97 -22.64 -15.73
C GLN A 176 16.01 -21.31 -16.49
N ASP A 177 15.33 -21.21 -17.64
CA ASP A 177 15.26 -19.96 -18.40
C ASP A 177 14.53 -18.83 -17.64
N VAL A 178 13.53 -19.17 -16.82
CA VAL A 178 12.75 -18.19 -16.04
C VAL A 178 13.46 -17.75 -14.76
N TRP A 179 14.08 -18.69 -14.03
CA TRP A 179 14.62 -18.44 -12.69
C TRP A 179 16.16 -18.45 -12.60
N GLY A 180 16.86 -18.99 -13.61
CA GLY A 180 18.30 -19.27 -13.56
C GLY A 180 18.64 -20.57 -12.82
N ASP A 181 19.70 -21.26 -13.23
CA ASP A 181 20.04 -22.61 -12.71
C ASP A 181 20.32 -22.62 -11.20
N ASP A 182 21.12 -21.68 -10.70
CA ASP A 182 21.49 -21.60 -9.28
C ASP A 182 20.27 -21.33 -8.37
N GLN A 183 19.37 -20.44 -8.81
CA GLN A 183 18.15 -20.15 -8.05
C GLN A 183 17.15 -21.28 -8.15
N LEU A 184 17.02 -21.93 -9.30
CA LEU A 184 16.13 -23.08 -9.46
C LEU A 184 16.57 -24.22 -8.54
N ARG A 185 17.85 -24.61 -8.55
CA ARG A 185 18.35 -25.72 -7.74
C ARG A 185 18.26 -25.46 -6.23
N SER A 186 18.54 -24.23 -5.80
CA SER A 186 18.50 -23.85 -4.38
C SER A 186 17.06 -23.69 -3.85
N ARG A 187 16.11 -23.28 -4.70
CA ARG A 187 14.74 -22.93 -4.28
C ARG A 187 13.69 -23.98 -4.66
N LEU A 188 14.00 -24.93 -5.55
CA LEU A 188 13.09 -26.00 -5.89
C LEU A 188 12.83 -26.89 -4.68
N ARG A 189 11.59 -26.91 -4.21
CA ARG A 189 11.15 -27.78 -3.10
C ARG A 189 10.59 -29.09 -3.58
N CYS A 190 9.87 -29.07 -4.70
CA CYS A 190 9.18 -30.25 -5.20
C CYS A 190 9.01 -30.18 -6.71
N LEU A 191 9.39 -31.24 -7.41
CA LEU A 191 9.07 -31.49 -8.81
C LEU A 191 8.29 -32.80 -8.88
N VAL A 192 7.05 -32.71 -9.35
CA VAL A 192 6.16 -33.86 -9.50
C VAL A 192 5.98 -34.17 -10.98
N SER A 193 6.22 -35.42 -11.38
CA SER A 193 5.95 -35.93 -12.73
C SER A 193 4.92 -37.05 -12.62
N ILE A 194 3.81 -36.93 -13.35
CA ILE A 194 2.70 -37.90 -13.30
C ILE A 194 2.49 -38.54 -14.66
N GLY A 195 2.55 -39.87 -14.67
CA GLY A 195 2.37 -40.70 -15.84
C GLY A 195 0.94 -41.18 -16.09
N THR A 196 0.76 -41.82 -17.25
CA THR A 196 -0.53 -42.33 -17.76
C THR A 196 -0.59 -43.86 -17.85
N GLY A 197 0.31 -44.57 -17.18
CA GLY A 197 0.47 -46.03 -17.20
C GLY A 197 1.63 -46.49 -18.08
N VAL A 198 2.15 -47.70 -17.80
CA VAL A 198 3.19 -48.34 -18.60
C VAL A 198 2.54 -49.16 -19.73
N PRO A 199 2.88 -48.96 -21.02
CA PRO A 199 2.34 -49.78 -22.11
C PRO A 199 3.02 -51.16 -22.19
N THR A 200 2.34 -52.15 -22.78
CA THR A 200 2.92 -53.49 -23.02
C THR A 200 4.09 -53.41 -24.02
N LEU A 201 5.28 -53.87 -23.63
CA LEU A 201 6.45 -53.98 -24.52
C LEU A 201 6.15 -55.01 -25.62
N LYS A 202 6.09 -54.56 -26.88
CA LYS A 202 5.97 -55.45 -28.05
C LYS A 202 7.33 -55.60 -28.73
N PRO A 203 7.73 -56.82 -29.17
CA PRO A 203 8.97 -57.01 -29.91
C PRO A 203 8.93 -56.25 -31.25
N VAL A 204 10.06 -55.63 -31.62
CA VAL A 204 10.24 -54.91 -32.88
C VAL A 204 10.05 -55.88 -34.04
N ARG A 205 9.19 -55.53 -35.00
CA ARG A 205 9.00 -56.26 -36.26
C ARG A 205 9.53 -55.41 -37.41
N ASP A 206 10.26 -56.03 -38.33
CA ASP A 206 10.99 -55.36 -39.42
C ASP A 206 10.16 -55.13 -40.71
N ASP A 207 8.82 -55.16 -40.63
CA ASP A 207 7.92 -54.83 -41.75
C ASP A 207 7.39 -53.39 -41.67
N VAL A 208 6.94 -52.82 -42.80
CA VAL A 208 6.48 -51.41 -42.90
C VAL A 208 5.31 -51.11 -41.93
N LEU A 209 4.47 -52.10 -41.63
CA LEU A 209 3.43 -52.02 -40.60
C LEU A 209 4.00 -52.10 -39.18
N GLY A 210 5.05 -52.89 -38.95
CA GLY A 210 5.84 -52.97 -37.72
C GLY A 210 6.54 -51.66 -37.38
N ILE A 211 7.11 -50.95 -38.36
CA ILE A 211 7.74 -49.62 -38.15
C ILE A 211 6.72 -48.59 -37.61
N ARG A 212 5.47 -48.60 -38.10
CA ARG A 212 4.39 -47.75 -37.56
C ARG A 212 4.05 -48.12 -36.11
N ALA A 213 4.07 -49.41 -35.76
CA ALA A 213 3.87 -49.88 -34.39
C ALA A 213 5.05 -49.51 -33.48
N THR A 214 6.28 -49.56 -33.98
CA THR A 214 7.52 -49.15 -33.29
C THR A 214 7.58 -47.63 -33.06
N LEU A 215 7.17 -46.82 -34.04
CA LEU A 215 7.00 -45.37 -33.87
C LEU A 215 5.91 -45.03 -32.85
N THR A 216 4.83 -45.83 -32.80
CA THR A 216 3.78 -45.69 -31.79
C THR A 216 4.26 -46.10 -30.39
N SER A 217 5.12 -47.12 -30.27
CA SER A 217 5.70 -47.52 -28.98
C SER A 217 6.72 -46.50 -28.45
N LEU A 218 7.57 -45.95 -29.33
CA LEU A 218 8.52 -44.88 -28.99
C LEU A 218 7.80 -43.59 -28.56
N ALA A 219 6.69 -43.22 -29.22
CA ALA A 219 5.86 -42.08 -28.84
C ALA A 219 5.12 -42.24 -27.50
N THR A 220 5.14 -43.45 -26.90
CA THR A 220 4.53 -43.74 -25.60
C THR A 220 5.54 -44.03 -24.49
N GLU A 221 6.84 -43.91 -24.76
CA GLU A 221 7.90 -44.29 -23.83
C GLU A 221 8.25 -43.16 -22.84
N THR A 222 7.43 -43.02 -21.79
CA THR A 222 7.57 -41.95 -20.78
C THR A 222 8.45 -42.31 -19.59
N GLU A 223 8.58 -43.60 -19.27
CA GLU A 223 9.37 -44.08 -18.14
C GLU A 223 10.86 -43.99 -18.40
N LYS A 224 11.34 -44.26 -19.62
CA LYS A 224 12.75 -44.09 -19.97
C LYS A 224 13.21 -42.64 -19.77
N THR A 225 12.37 -41.67 -20.17
CA THR A 225 12.63 -40.24 -19.94
C THR A 225 12.63 -39.88 -18.45
N ALA A 226 11.68 -40.43 -17.67
CA ALA A 226 11.62 -40.21 -16.22
C ALA A 226 12.84 -40.80 -15.49
N GLU A 227 13.26 -42.01 -15.85
CA GLU A 227 14.45 -42.67 -15.29
C GLU A 227 15.74 -41.95 -15.68
N GLN A 228 15.85 -41.51 -16.94
CA GLN A 228 16.99 -40.71 -17.37
C GLN A 228 17.05 -39.38 -16.60
N PHE A 229 15.90 -38.71 -16.40
CA PHE A 229 15.84 -37.48 -15.60
C PHE A 229 16.26 -37.73 -14.16
N ARG A 230 15.78 -38.82 -13.56
CA ARG A 230 16.18 -39.24 -12.21
C ARG A 230 17.68 -39.48 -12.11
N ARG A 231 18.31 -40.09 -13.12
CA ARG A 231 19.78 -40.29 -13.16
C ARG A 231 20.54 -38.99 -13.34
N ASP A 232 20.13 -38.15 -14.28
CA ASP A 232 20.81 -36.88 -14.58
C ASP A 232 20.68 -35.85 -13.46
N LYS A 233 19.60 -35.95 -12.65
CA LYS A 233 19.27 -35.08 -11.52
C LYS A 233 19.17 -35.86 -10.21
N SER A 234 20.09 -36.81 -9.99
CA SER A 234 20.04 -37.73 -8.84
C SER A 234 19.91 -37.03 -7.49
N SER A 235 20.56 -35.86 -7.32
CA SER A 235 20.47 -35.09 -6.07
C SER A 235 19.05 -34.65 -5.72
N LEU A 236 18.15 -34.46 -6.69
CA LEU A 236 16.75 -34.14 -6.41
C LEU A 236 15.98 -35.34 -5.88
N ASP A 237 16.32 -36.55 -6.33
CA ASP A 237 15.70 -37.79 -5.88
C ASP A 237 16.22 -38.17 -4.49
N ASP A 238 17.55 -38.11 -4.30
CA ASP A 238 18.24 -38.38 -3.04
C ASP A 238 17.75 -37.45 -1.90
N GLU A 239 17.46 -36.20 -2.22
CA GLU A 239 16.95 -35.21 -1.26
C GLU A 239 15.42 -35.24 -1.10
N GLY A 240 14.72 -36.16 -1.77
CA GLY A 240 13.25 -36.28 -1.70
C GLY A 240 12.51 -35.07 -2.27
N ARG A 241 13.04 -34.47 -3.34
CA ARG A 241 12.48 -33.30 -4.03
C ARG A 241 11.90 -33.63 -5.40
N TYR A 242 12.23 -34.79 -6.00
CA TYR A 242 11.61 -35.30 -7.23
C TYR A 242 10.68 -36.47 -6.94
N TYR A 243 9.49 -36.47 -7.54
CA TYR A 243 8.51 -37.53 -7.38
C TYR A 243 7.94 -37.93 -8.73
N ARG A 244 8.05 -39.23 -9.06
CA ARG A 244 7.42 -39.83 -10.24
C ARG A 244 6.29 -40.75 -9.79
N PHE A 245 5.07 -40.47 -10.22
CA PHE A 245 3.91 -41.33 -10.01
C PHE A 245 3.44 -41.89 -11.34
N ASN A 246 3.47 -43.21 -11.51
CA ASN A 246 2.94 -43.85 -12.71
C ASN A 246 2.40 -45.25 -12.39
N VAL A 247 1.23 -45.58 -12.91
CA VAL A 247 0.58 -46.88 -12.62
C VAL A 247 1.38 -47.99 -13.30
N SER A 248 2.01 -48.82 -12.47
CA SER A 248 2.95 -49.85 -12.93
C SER A 248 2.28 -51.11 -13.48
N ARG A 249 1.03 -51.39 -13.09
CA ARG A 249 0.24 -52.53 -13.57
C ARG A 249 -1.26 -52.23 -13.67
N GLY A 250 -1.92 -52.79 -14.67
CA GLY A 250 -3.36 -52.71 -14.92
C GLY A 250 -3.80 -51.71 -16.00
N LEU A 251 -2.88 -51.02 -16.68
CA LEU A 251 -3.15 -50.07 -17.78
C LEU A 251 -2.46 -50.45 -19.11
N GLU A 252 -1.76 -51.58 -19.15
CA GLU A 252 -0.91 -52.04 -20.25
C GLU A 252 -1.72 -52.30 -21.52
N ASP A 253 -2.88 -52.94 -21.37
CA ASP A 253 -3.76 -53.38 -22.47
C ASP A 253 -4.87 -52.36 -22.82
N ILE A 254 -4.79 -51.14 -22.28
CA ILE A 254 -5.74 -50.06 -22.57
C ILE A 254 -5.17 -49.15 -23.66
N GLY A 255 -5.83 -49.15 -24.82
CA GLY A 255 -5.47 -48.30 -25.94
C GLY A 255 -5.72 -46.81 -25.67
N LEU A 256 -4.96 -45.93 -26.34
CA LEU A 256 -5.02 -44.46 -26.19
C LEU A 256 -6.40 -43.84 -26.50
N ALA A 257 -7.29 -44.56 -27.20
CA ALA A 257 -8.61 -44.11 -27.63
C ALA A 257 -9.79 -44.94 -27.07
N GLU A 258 -9.54 -45.81 -26.09
CA GLU A 258 -10.56 -46.73 -25.54
C GLU A 258 -11.38 -46.10 -24.40
N SER A 259 -12.13 -45.04 -24.69
CA SER A 259 -12.90 -44.27 -23.68
C SER A 259 -13.89 -45.13 -22.88
N LYS A 260 -14.34 -46.28 -23.41
CA LYS A 260 -15.23 -47.23 -22.73
C LYS A 260 -14.57 -47.96 -21.55
N LYS A 261 -13.24 -47.97 -21.45
CA LYS A 261 -12.47 -48.62 -20.37
C LYS A 261 -12.17 -47.71 -19.17
N GLN A 262 -12.85 -46.56 -19.03
CA GLN A 262 -12.67 -45.65 -17.88
C GLN A 262 -12.81 -46.34 -16.51
N ARG A 263 -13.70 -47.34 -16.38
CA ARG A 263 -13.88 -48.12 -15.14
C ARG A 263 -12.64 -48.95 -14.80
N GLU A 264 -11.98 -49.52 -15.81
CA GLU A 264 -10.75 -50.30 -15.64
C GLU A 264 -9.59 -49.39 -15.25
N ILE A 265 -9.49 -48.20 -15.88
CA ILE A 265 -8.52 -47.17 -15.51
C ILE A 265 -8.69 -46.77 -14.04
N ALA A 266 -9.91 -46.40 -13.64
CA ALA A 266 -10.20 -45.99 -12.27
C ALA A 266 -9.89 -47.09 -11.24
N ALA A 267 -10.19 -48.36 -11.55
CA ALA A 267 -9.91 -49.49 -10.68
C ALA A 267 -8.40 -49.80 -10.57
N ALA A 268 -7.65 -49.70 -11.68
CA ALA A 268 -6.19 -49.88 -11.68
C ALA A 268 -5.49 -48.74 -10.92
N THR A 269 -5.84 -47.49 -11.20
CA THR A 269 -5.28 -46.32 -10.52
C THR A 269 -5.65 -46.29 -9.03
N GLY A 270 -6.89 -46.65 -8.67
CA GLY A 270 -7.31 -46.76 -7.28
C GLY A 270 -6.49 -47.78 -6.49
N ARG A 271 -6.22 -48.96 -7.06
CA ARG A 271 -5.33 -49.97 -6.45
C ARG A 271 -3.89 -49.48 -6.32
N TYR A 272 -3.39 -48.77 -7.32
CA TYR A 272 -2.04 -48.21 -7.30
C TYR A 272 -1.87 -47.19 -6.17
N VAL A 273 -2.79 -46.22 -6.06
CA VAL A 273 -2.74 -45.17 -5.02
C VAL A 273 -2.95 -45.74 -3.62
N ALA A 274 -3.77 -46.78 -3.47
CA ALA A 274 -4.01 -47.45 -2.19
C ALA A 274 -2.85 -48.34 -1.72
N SER A 275 -1.82 -48.56 -2.54
CA SER A 275 -0.66 -49.35 -2.13
C SER A 275 0.17 -48.61 -1.07
N GLN A 276 0.69 -49.35 -0.09
CA GLN A 276 1.43 -48.80 1.04
C GLN A 276 2.62 -47.93 0.60
N ASP A 277 3.36 -48.39 -0.41
CA ASP A 277 4.55 -47.72 -0.93
C ASP A 277 4.19 -46.39 -1.60
N VAL A 278 3.15 -46.38 -2.44
CA VAL A 278 2.67 -45.16 -3.13
C VAL A 278 2.04 -44.19 -2.13
N PHE A 279 1.29 -44.68 -1.15
CA PHE A 279 0.73 -43.83 -0.08
C PHE A 279 1.84 -43.14 0.73
N GLY A 280 2.90 -43.87 1.09
CA GLY A 280 4.07 -43.30 1.76
C GLY A 280 4.76 -42.23 0.91
N GLN A 281 4.96 -42.52 -0.37
CA GLN A 281 5.53 -41.58 -1.34
C GLN A 281 4.65 -40.34 -1.54
N MET A 282 3.32 -40.50 -1.62
CA MET A 282 2.36 -39.40 -1.73
C MET A 282 2.36 -38.52 -0.48
N LYS A 283 2.46 -39.10 0.72
CA LYS A 283 2.56 -38.33 1.96
C LYS A 283 3.86 -37.51 2.04
N ALA A 284 4.98 -38.09 1.62
CA ALA A 284 6.25 -37.38 1.53
C ALA A 284 6.18 -36.22 0.51
N CYS A 285 5.61 -36.49 -0.67
CA CYS A 285 5.36 -35.49 -1.70
C CYS A 285 4.45 -34.37 -1.20
N ALA A 286 3.31 -34.72 -0.59
CA ALA A 286 2.35 -33.78 -0.03
C ALA A 286 2.99 -32.89 1.05
N ASN A 287 3.86 -33.43 1.91
CA ASN A 287 4.61 -32.62 2.88
C ASN A 287 5.57 -31.62 2.20
N GLY A 288 6.23 -32.03 1.11
CA GLY A 288 7.05 -31.15 0.28
C GLY A 288 6.23 -30.03 -0.40
N LEU A 289 4.99 -30.32 -0.76
CA LEU A 289 4.03 -29.37 -1.35
C LEU A 289 3.38 -28.46 -0.28
N ALA A 290 2.98 -29.01 0.87
CA ALA A 290 2.22 -28.37 1.97
C ALA A 290 3.01 -27.32 2.77
N ARG A 291 4.34 -27.24 2.61
CA ARG A 291 5.12 -26.09 3.11
C ARG A 291 4.76 -24.77 2.42
N ARG A 292 3.84 -24.77 1.45
CA ARG A 292 3.05 -23.60 1.08
C ARG A 292 1.92 -23.45 2.11
N GLN A 293 2.19 -22.73 3.20
CA GLN A 293 1.14 -22.30 4.13
C GLN A 293 0.15 -21.36 3.41
N TYR A 294 -0.82 -21.94 2.71
CA TYR A 294 -1.98 -21.25 2.16
C TYR A 294 -2.98 -21.02 3.29
N PHE A 295 -3.15 -19.77 3.70
CA PHE A 295 -4.14 -19.37 4.71
C PHE A 295 -5.11 -18.37 4.08
N GLY A 296 -6.20 -18.88 3.50
CA GLY A 296 -7.38 -18.09 3.15
C GLY A 296 -7.16 -16.84 2.26
N PRO A 297 -8.22 -16.04 2.06
CA PRO A 297 -8.10 -14.80 1.30
C PRO A 297 -7.31 -13.72 2.05
N PHE A 298 -7.31 -13.70 3.39
CA PHE A 298 -6.83 -12.57 4.20
C PHE A 298 -5.33 -12.55 4.54
N LYS A 299 -4.50 -13.51 4.07
CA LYS A 299 -3.07 -13.53 4.42
C LYS A 299 -2.30 -12.41 3.73
N THR A 300 -1.61 -11.60 4.53
CA THR A 300 -0.63 -10.62 4.07
C THR A 300 0.79 -11.20 4.07
N PRO A 301 1.70 -10.77 3.18
CA PRO A 301 3.12 -11.14 3.28
C PRO A 301 3.70 -10.77 4.65
N PHE A 302 4.28 -11.75 5.37
CA PHE A 302 5.00 -11.48 6.61
C PHE A 302 6.22 -10.60 6.31
N SER A 303 6.43 -9.59 7.15
CA SER A 303 7.50 -8.63 6.97
C SER A 303 7.86 -8.00 8.30
N LEU A 304 9.16 -7.86 8.55
CA LEU A 304 9.72 -7.07 9.64
C LEU A 304 10.24 -5.70 9.16
N ASP A 305 10.00 -5.31 7.90
CA ASP A 305 10.32 -3.97 7.41
C ASP A 305 9.80 -2.88 8.37
N GLY A 306 10.69 -2.01 8.85
CA GLY A 306 10.41 -0.94 9.80
C GLY A 306 10.40 -1.36 11.28
N VAL A 307 10.74 -2.62 11.60
CA VAL A 307 10.73 -3.16 12.96
C VAL A 307 12.17 -3.36 13.46
N PRO A 308 12.53 -2.84 14.65
CA PRO A 308 13.89 -2.98 15.19
C PRO A 308 14.11 -4.41 15.73
N ALA A 309 14.58 -5.33 14.89
CA ALA A 309 14.92 -6.69 15.30
C ALA A 309 16.41 -6.83 15.65
N SER A 310 16.71 -7.54 16.74
CA SER A 310 18.10 -7.86 17.13
C SER A 310 18.44 -9.31 16.80
N ASP A 311 19.58 -9.52 16.15
CA ASP A 311 20.23 -10.82 15.94
C ASP A 311 20.83 -11.42 17.22
N LYS A 312 21.02 -10.59 18.25
CA LYS A 312 21.57 -10.93 19.57
C LYS A 312 20.50 -11.16 20.63
N PHE A 313 19.22 -11.27 20.25
CA PHE A 313 18.16 -11.61 21.19
C PHE A 313 18.37 -13.01 21.80
N VAL A 314 18.22 -13.11 23.12
CA VAL A 314 18.23 -14.39 23.85
C VAL A 314 16.79 -14.72 24.25
N ALA A 315 16.32 -15.89 23.82
CA ALA A 315 14.95 -16.32 24.06
C ALA A 315 14.62 -16.40 25.56
N ARG A 316 13.36 -16.12 25.90
CA ARG A 316 12.82 -16.24 27.26
C ARG A 316 11.71 -17.31 27.28
N PRO A 317 12.04 -18.62 27.35
CA PRO A 317 11.10 -19.70 27.05
C PRO A 317 9.82 -19.66 27.90
N ALA A 318 9.95 -19.33 29.19
CA ALA A 318 8.79 -19.22 30.09
C ALA A 318 7.87 -18.04 29.73
N ASP A 319 8.45 -16.89 29.36
CA ASP A 319 7.67 -15.72 28.93
C ASP A 319 7.01 -15.99 27.55
N THR A 320 7.73 -16.67 26.63
CA THR A 320 7.20 -17.08 25.33
C THR A 320 6.05 -18.08 25.46
N ALA A 321 6.17 -19.09 26.32
CA ALA A 321 5.15 -20.10 26.52
C ALA A 321 3.83 -19.50 27.03
N GLU A 322 3.88 -18.44 27.83
CA GLU A 322 2.66 -17.73 28.25
C GLU A 322 2.02 -16.92 27.13
N LEU A 323 2.80 -16.25 26.29
CA LEU A 323 2.27 -15.60 25.08
C LEU A 323 1.60 -16.62 24.16
N GLU A 324 2.23 -17.77 23.95
CA GLU A 324 1.68 -18.86 23.14
C GLU A 324 0.37 -19.40 23.72
N LYS A 325 0.33 -19.60 25.04
CA LYS A 325 -0.88 -20.06 25.73
C LYS A 325 -2.05 -19.06 25.60
N ALA A 326 -1.77 -17.77 25.72
CA ALA A 326 -2.80 -16.73 25.70
C ALA A 326 -3.29 -16.44 24.27
N LEU A 327 -2.36 -16.20 23.34
CA LEU A 327 -2.67 -15.67 22.01
C LEU A 327 -3.01 -16.77 20.99
N LEU A 328 -2.39 -17.96 21.05
CA LEU A 328 -2.62 -18.98 20.02
C LEU A 328 -3.98 -19.70 20.21
N PRO A 329 -4.65 -20.11 19.11
CA PRO A 329 -5.92 -20.84 19.20
C PRO A 329 -5.71 -22.22 19.83
N GLN A 330 -6.53 -22.57 20.83
CA GLN A 330 -6.57 -23.93 21.38
C GLN A 330 -7.47 -24.80 20.49
N ARG A 331 -6.90 -25.87 19.91
CA ARG A 331 -7.52 -26.75 18.89
C ARG A 331 -8.84 -27.43 19.31
N SER A 332 -9.32 -27.24 20.53
CA SER A 332 -10.45 -27.96 21.12
C SER A 332 -11.78 -27.20 21.16
N HIS A 333 -11.83 -25.91 20.82
CA HIS A 333 -13.05 -25.11 20.97
C HIS A 333 -13.50 -24.46 19.66
N ALA A 334 -14.11 -25.27 18.80
CA ALA A 334 -14.96 -24.75 17.74
C ALA A 334 -16.12 -23.97 18.37
N ARG A 335 -16.26 -22.68 18.02
CA ARG A 335 -17.39 -21.75 18.30
C ARG A 335 -17.26 -20.68 19.40
N ARG A 336 -16.08 -20.37 19.94
CA ARG A 336 -15.87 -19.09 20.67
C ARG A 336 -14.71 -18.31 20.08
N THR A 337 -15.04 -17.33 19.25
CA THR A 337 -14.12 -16.37 18.63
C THR A 337 -14.04 -15.11 19.46
N ASP A 338 -13.71 -15.20 20.76
CA ASP A 338 -13.52 -14.02 21.59
C ASP A 338 -12.13 -13.40 21.35
N ARG A 339 -12.06 -12.08 21.24
CA ARG A 339 -10.84 -11.31 21.02
C ARG A 339 -9.91 -11.47 22.20
N LYS A 340 -8.69 -11.91 21.92
CA LYS A 340 -7.65 -12.11 22.93
C LYS A 340 -6.78 -10.88 23.02
N ILE A 341 -6.73 -10.25 24.19
CA ILE A 341 -5.84 -9.12 24.46
C ILE A 341 -4.80 -9.57 25.47
N PHE A 342 -3.53 -9.45 25.12
CA PHE A 342 -2.41 -9.71 26.02
C PHE A 342 -1.54 -8.47 26.18
N VAL A 343 -1.23 -8.11 27.42
CA VAL A 343 -0.46 -6.91 27.75
C VAL A 343 0.86 -7.29 28.41
N LEU A 344 1.95 -7.08 27.67
CA LEU A 344 3.31 -7.17 28.19
C LEU A 344 3.73 -5.82 28.75
N PHE A 345 3.85 -5.73 30.08
CA PHE A 345 4.26 -4.49 30.73
C PHE A 345 5.51 -4.64 31.59
N GLY A 346 6.27 -3.58 31.78
CA GLY A 346 7.51 -3.61 32.55
C GLY A 346 8.44 -2.45 32.23
N LEU A 347 9.60 -2.40 32.88
CA LEU A 347 10.60 -1.33 32.70
C LEU A 347 11.06 -1.22 31.23
N GLY A 348 11.55 -0.05 30.83
CA GLY A 348 12.17 0.13 29.51
C GLY A 348 13.44 -0.72 29.37
N GLY A 349 13.72 -1.26 28.19
CA GLY A 349 14.92 -2.10 27.97
C GLY A 349 14.88 -3.50 28.58
N VAL A 350 13.74 -3.96 29.13
CA VAL A 350 13.58 -5.33 29.65
C VAL A 350 13.34 -6.39 28.57
N GLY A 351 13.24 -5.97 27.29
CA GLY A 351 13.09 -6.88 26.14
C GLY A 351 11.65 -7.14 25.69
N LYS A 352 10.67 -6.30 26.03
CA LYS A 352 9.26 -6.47 25.62
C LYS A 352 9.08 -6.48 24.10
N THR A 353 9.65 -5.49 23.42
CA THR A 353 9.62 -5.35 21.95
C THR A 353 10.28 -6.56 21.29
N GLN A 354 11.49 -6.95 21.74
CA GLN A 354 12.19 -8.11 21.19
C GLN A 354 11.45 -9.43 21.41
N LEU A 355 10.81 -9.63 22.57
CA LEU A 355 9.96 -10.81 22.82
C LEU A 355 8.74 -10.85 21.88
N SER A 356 8.13 -9.69 21.62
CA SER A 356 6.96 -9.58 20.73
C SER A 356 7.34 -9.84 19.27
N ILE A 357 8.52 -9.37 18.85
CA ILE A 357 9.09 -9.62 17.52
C ILE A 357 9.43 -11.10 17.35
N ASP A 358 10.09 -11.71 18.33
CA ASP A 358 10.41 -13.15 18.32
C ASP A 358 9.12 -13.99 18.24
N PHE A 359 8.08 -13.64 19.01
CA PHE A 359 6.77 -14.26 18.92
C PHE A 359 6.17 -14.14 17.51
N ALA A 360 6.13 -12.94 16.93
CA ALA A 360 5.61 -12.70 15.59
C ALA A 360 6.40 -13.44 14.50
N ARG A 361 7.74 -13.50 14.64
CA ARG A 361 8.64 -14.20 13.71
C ARG A 361 8.42 -15.72 13.74
N ARG A 362 8.23 -16.31 14.93
CA ARG A 362 7.95 -17.75 15.10
C ARG A 362 6.60 -18.16 14.53
N HIS A 363 5.59 -17.30 14.71
CA HIS A 363 4.20 -17.59 14.36
C HIS A 363 3.74 -16.92 13.05
N GLN A 364 4.68 -16.35 12.27
CA GLN A 364 4.50 -15.67 10.97
C GLN A 364 3.23 -14.81 10.85
N ALA A 365 2.84 -14.15 11.93
CA ALA A 365 1.66 -13.30 11.96
C ALA A 365 1.99 -11.89 11.46
N ALA A 366 1.05 -11.25 10.76
CA ALA A 366 1.24 -9.92 10.20
C ALA A 366 1.54 -8.89 11.30
N ILE A 367 2.53 -8.01 11.09
CA ILE A 367 2.77 -6.85 11.95
C ILE A 367 2.21 -5.63 11.23
N ALA A 368 1.38 -4.85 11.91
CA ALA A 368 0.76 -3.65 11.36
C ALA A 368 1.80 -2.54 11.15
N GLY A 369 2.36 -2.49 9.94
CA GLY A 369 3.19 -1.40 9.44
C GLY A 369 3.05 -1.16 7.93
N CYS A 370 2.18 -1.90 7.24
CA CYS A 370 2.10 -1.86 5.78
C CYS A 370 0.67 -2.10 5.28
N ILE A 371 -0.18 -1.08 5.34
CA ILE A 371 -1.50 -1.09 4.64
C ILE A 371 -1.31 -1.41 3.15
N SER A 372 -0.18 -0.98 2.58
CA SER A 372 0.27 -1.30 1.22
C SER A 372 0.46 -2.81 0.95
N LYS A 373 0.51 -3.67 1.99
CA LYS A 373 0.69 -5.14 1.89
C LYS A 373 -0.62 -5.93 2.01
N ILE A 374 -1.74 -5.29 2.40
CA ILE A 374 -3.07 -5.90 2.28
C ILE A 374 -3.37 -6.12 0.78
N PRO A 375 -3.99 -7.22 0.31
CA PRO A 375 -4.31 -7.44 -1.11
C PRO A 375 -5.14 -6.34 -1.79
N LYS A 376 -5.01 -6.16 -3.12
CA LYS A 376 -5.55 -4.98 -3.87
C LYS A 376 -7.06 -4.87 -3.82
N ASP A 377 -7.72 -5.98 -3.55
CA ASP A 377 -9.17 -6.10 -3.57
C ASP A 377 -9.79 -6.13 -2.17
N GLN A 378 -8.99 -5.98 -1.12
CA GLN A 378 -9.44 -6.14 0.28
C GLN A 378 -9.57 -4.83 1.06
N VAL A 379 -8.83 -3.80 0.67
CA VAL A 379 -8.98 -2.44 1.17
C VAL A 379 -8.89 -1.45 0.00
N PRO A 380 -9.56 -0.28 0.08
CA PRO A 380 -9.51 0.72 -0.97
C PRO A 380 -8.08 1.12 -1.36
N GLU A 381 -7.84 1.30 -2.66
CA GLU A 381 -6.52 1.68 -3.19
C GLU A 381 -6.03 3.03 -2.65
N THR A 382 -6.96 3.93 -2.31
CA THR A 382 -6.67 5.21 -1.64
C THR A 382 -6.00 5.00 -0.28
N SER A 383 -6.53 4.10 0.56
CA SER A 383 -5.93 3.75 1.86
C SER A 383 -4.57 3.05 1.71
N ARG A 384 -4.33 2.36 0.60
CA ARG A 384 -3.02 1.76 0.28
C ARG A 384 -1.98 2.76 -0.22
N ARG A 385 -2.43 3.85 -0.86
CA ARG A 385 -1.62 4.95 -1.37
C ARG A 385 -1.37 6.05 -0.34
N TRP A 386 -1.82 5.87 0.91
CA TRP A 386 -1.49 6.70 2.07
C TRP A 386 0.01 7.06 2.15
N THR A 387 0.87 6.13 1.73
CA THR A 387 2.31 6.32 1.76
C THR A 387 2.88 7.07 0.55
N ASP A 388 2.07 7.48 -0.43
CA ASP A 388 2.51 7.95 -1.76
C ASP A 388 2.03 9.37 -2.17
N SER A 389 1.23 10.08 -1.35
CA SER A 389 0.55 11.31 -1.81
C SER A 389 0.85 12.59 -1.01
N ARG A 390 0.72 13.74 -1.69
CA ARG A 390 1.31 15.05 -1.35
C ARG A 390 0.58 15.86 -0.28
N ILE A 391 -0.69 15.57 0.01
CA ILE A 391 -1.47 16.21 1.08
C ILE A 391 -2.51 15.15 1.46
N HIS A 392 -2.36 14.54 2.63
CA HIS A 392 -3.42 13.73 3.21
C HIS A 392 -4.10 14.58 4.29
N SER A 393 -5.41 14.79 4.17
CA SER A 393 -6.16 15.37 5.28
C SER A 393 -6.19 14.39 6.45
N GLN A 394 -6.44 14.90 7.65
CA GLN A 394 -6.69 14.03 8.81
C GLN A 394 -7.85 13.06 8.53
N ASP A 395 -8.84 13.48 7.74
CA ASP A 395 -9.98 12.65 7.34
C ASP A 395 -9.55 11.44 6.50
N GLU A 396 -8.60 11.60 5.58
CA GLU A 396 -8.06 10.48 4.81
C GLU A 396 -7.32 9.48 5.72
N LEU A 397 -6.68 9.95 6.82
CA LEU A 397 -5.98 9.08 7.79
C LEU A 397 -6.98 8.24 8.52
N ASP A 398 -8.02 8.92 9.00
CA ASP A 398 -9.10 8.31 9.74
C ASP A 398 -9.83 7.31 8.84
N ASP A 399 -10.00 7.59 7.55
CA ASP A 399 -10.53 6.66 6.55
C ASP A 399 -9.62 5.44 6.32
N ALA A 400 -8.31 5.64 6.20
CA ALA A 400 -7.36 4.55 6.04
C ALA A 400 -7.35 3.63 7.26
N VAL A 401 -7.34 4.21 8.46
CA VAL A 401 -7.46 3.48 9.73
C VAL A 401 -8.81 2.74 9.79
N ALA A 402 -9.92 3.42 9.48
CA ALA A 402 -11.25 2.81 9.49
C ALA A 402 -11.38 1.64 8.51
N ASN A 403 -10.75 1.72 7.33
CA ASN A 403 -10.76 0.64 6.34
C ASN A 403 -9.95 -0.58 6.80
N VAL A 404 -8.80 -0.38 7.46
CA VAL A 404 -8.03 -1.48 8.07
C VAL A 404 -8.81 -2.11 9.22
N MET A 405 -9.44 -1.31 10.06
CA MET A 405 -10.28 -1.79 11.17
C MET A 405 -11.45 -2.63 10.65
N LYS A 406 -12.17 -2.14 9.64
CA LYS A 406 -13.23 -2.91 8.96
C LYS A 406 -12.75 -4.20 8.32
N TRP A 407 -11.53 -4.20 7.79
CA TRP A 407 -10.92 -5.39 7.20
C TRP A 407 -10.58 -6.44 8.28
N LEU A 408 -10.06 -6.02 9.43
CA LEU A 408 -9.82 -6.89 10.58
C LEU A 408 -11.12 -7.37 11.25
N GLU A 409 -12.22 -6.62 11.10
CA GLU A 409 -13.55 -6.94 11.64
C GLU A 409 -14.35 -7.94 10.78
N GLN A 410 -13.85 -8.34 9.61
CA GLN A 410 -14.61 -9.25 8.74
C GLN A 410 -14.84 -10.61 9.42
N PRO A 411 -16.06 -11.17 9.40
CA PRO A 411 -16.39 -12.40 10.14
C PRO A 411 -15.57 -13.63 9.72
N ASP A 412 -14.99 -13.62 8.52
CA ASP A 412 -14.13 -14.64 7.95
C ASP A 412 -12.62 -14.34 8.11
N ASN A 413 -12.27 -13.17 8.67
CA ASN A 413 -10.90 -12.75 8.99
C ASN A 413 -10.61 -12.92 10.49
N CYS A 414 -10.60 -14.17 10.98
CA CYS A 414 -10.46 -14.44 12.41
C CYS A 414 -9.02 -14.65 12.90
N GLU A 415 -8.04 -14.76 11.98
CA GLU A 415 -6.68 -15.23 12.26
C GLU A 415 -5.63 -14.13 12.06
N TRP A 416 -5.76 -13.03 12.81
CA TRP A 416 -4.80 -11.93 12.79
C TRP A 416 -4.20 -11.66 14.18
N LEU A 417 -2.98 -11.11 14.17
CA LEU A 417 -2.29 -10.58 15.34
C LEU A 417 -2.02 -9.09 15.12
N LEU A 418 -2.45 -8.24 16.06
CA LEU A 418 -2.17 -6.81 16.06
C LEU A 418 -1.23 -6.48 17.21
N ILE A 419 -0.04 -5.95 16.92
CA ILE A 419 0.96 -5.60 17.94
C ILE A 419 1.04 -4.08 18.09
N PHE A 420 0.63 -3.56 19.25
CA PHE A 420 0.86 -2.18 19.65
C PHE A 420 2.15 -2.11 20.46
N ASP A 421 3.24 -1.67 19.84
CA ASP A 421 4.54 -1.53 20.50
C ASP A 421 4.72 -0.15 21.14
N ASN A 422 5.29 -0.11 22.35
CA ASN A 422 5.76 1.07 23.06
C ASN A 422 4.65 2.08 23.43
N VAL A 423 3.50 1.59 23.91
CA VAL A 423 2.37 2.42 24.39
C VAL A 423 2.69 3.02 25.76
N ASP A 424 3.57 4.02 25.78
CA ASP A 424 4.28 4.45 26.99
C ASP A 424 3.90 5.84 27.51
N LYS A 425 2.93 6.51 26.89
CA LYS A 425 2.45 7.85 27.27
C LYS A 425 0.99 7.80 27.70
N ASP A 426 0.69 8.43 28.83
CA ASP A 426 -0.67 8.49 29.35
C ASP A 426 -1.52 9.45 28.50
N TRP A 427 -2.54 8.91 27.84
CA TRP A 427 -3.62 9.72 27.28
C TRP A 427 -4.48 10.25 28.45
N ILE A 428 -4.08 11.39 29.02
CA ILE A 428 -4.92 12.21 29.91
C ILE A 428 -5.35 13.42 29.09
N ARG A 429 -6.67 13.67 29.02
CA ARG A 429 -7.35 14.70 28.18
C ARG A 429 -6.77 16.13 28.27
N GLN A 430 -5.80 16.41 29.15
CA GLN A 430 -5.25 17.74 29.41
C GLN A 430 -3.74 17.88 29.11
N GLU A 431 -3.00 16.79 28.85
CA GLU A 431 -1.58 16.85 28.49
C GLU A 431 -1.32 15.96 27.26
N SER A 432 -1.74 16.45 26.10
CA SER A 432 -1.54 15.81 24.79
C SER A 432 -0.06 15.86 24.37
N GLY A 433 0.77 15.05 25.03
CA GLY A 433 2.12 14.77 24.57
C GLY A 433 2.09 13.99 23.25
N MET A 434 2.87 14.45 22.28
CA MET A 434 3.13 13.82 20.97
C MET A 434 3.31 12.30 21.06
N GLY A 435 2.57 11.50 20.29
CA GLY A 435 2.62 10.03 20.32
C GLY A 435 1.90 9.34 21.50
N ALA A 436 1.17 10.08 22.34
CA ALA A 436 0.23 9.49 23.29
C ALA A 436 -1.08 9.17 22.58
N TYR A 437 -1.47 7.89 22.57
CA TYR A 437 -2.76 7.45 22.04
C TYR A 437 -3.36 6.40 22.95
N ASP A 438 -4.69 6.28 22.89
CA ASP A 438 -5.42 5.26 23.61
C ASP A 438 -5.60 4.04 22.70
N PRO A 439 -4.91 2.90 22.96
CA PRO A 439 -5.01 1.71 22.11
C PRO A 439 -6.45 1.17 22.05
N ARG A 440 -7.30 1.46 23.05
CA ARG A 440 -8.71 1.05 23.08
C ARG A 440 -9.51 1.55 21.89
N ARG A 441 -9.12 2.68 21.29
CA ARG A 441 -9.78 3.24 20.10
C ARG A 441 -9.51 2.44 18.82
N TYR A 442 -8.50 1.56 18.85
CA TYR A 442 -8.00 0.83 17.68
C TYR A 442 -8.06 -0.69 17.88
N LEU A 443 -8.94 -1.18 18.77
CA LEU A 443 -9.17 -2.62 18.95
C LEU A 443 -10.31 -3.08 18.02
N PRO A 444 -10.03 -3.88 16.96
CA PRO A 444 -11.04 -4.26 15.97
C PRO A 444 -11.91 -5.41 16.48
N GLY A 445 -13.20 -5.36 16.14
CA GLY A 445 -14.12 -6.50 16.24
C GLY A 445 -14.20 -7.19 17.59
N ASP A 446 -14.72 -8.42 17.57
CA ASP A 446 -14.86 -9.29 18.74
C ASP A 446 -13.98 -10.54 18.68
N HIS A 447 -13.12 -10.67 17.67
CA HIS A 447 -12.21 -11.79 17.43
C HIS A 447 -10.76 -11.32 17.20
N GLY A 448 -9.85 -12.25 16.87
CA GLY A 448 -8.43 -11.98 16.64
C GLY A 448 -7.60 -11.84 17.91
N SER A 449 -6.31 -11.54 17.74
CA SER A 449 -5.33 -11.45 18.82
C SER A 449 -4.65 -10.08 18.85
N VAL A 450 -4.55 -9.47 20.03
CA VAL A 450 -3.89 -8.17 20.24
C VAL A 450 -2.80 -8.33 21.28
N LEU A 451 -1.59 -7.87 20.95
CA LEU A 451 -0.45 -7.81 21.86
C LEU A 451 -0.05 -6.35 22.10
N ILE A 452 0.00 -5.91 23.35
CA ILE A 452 0.38 -4.54 23.71
C ILE A 452 1.67 -4.57 24.52
N THR A 453 2.69 -3.81 24.12
CA THR A 453 3.90 -3.59 24.94
C THR A 453 3.86 -2.19 25.56
N THR A 454 4.12 -2.10 26.87
CA THR A 454 3.98 -0.82 27.60
C THR A 454 4.80 -0.74 28.89
N ARG A 455 5.07 0.47 29.38
CA ARG A 455 5.52 0.77 30.75
C ARG A 455 4.36 1.08 31.70
N LEU A 456 3.16 1.32 31.18
CA LEU A 456 1.98 1.73 31.93
C LEU A 456 1.28 0.52 32.54
N SER A 457 1.43 0.32 33.85
CA SER A 457 0.80 -0.80 34.58
C SER A 457 -0.72 -0.81 34.47
N ARG A 458 -1.37 0.36 34.33
CA ARG A 458 -2.84 0.45 34.19
C ARG A 458 -3.39 -0.23 32.95
N LEU A 459 -2.61 -0.33 31.87
CA LEU A 459 -3.06 -1.01 30.65
C LEU A 459 -3.17 -2.52 30.84
N ALA A 460 -2.58 -3.09 31.90
CA ALA A 460 -2.75 -4.50 32.26
C ALA A 460 -4.21 -4.90 32.47
N GLN A 461 -5.11 -3.95 32.74
CA GLN A 461 -6.54 -4.18 32.91
C GLN A 461 -7.28 -4.47 31.59
N LEU A 462 -6.65 -4.28 30.43
CA LEU A 462 -7.29 -4.48 29.12
C LEU A 462 -7.48 -5.96 28.75
N GLY A 463 -6.79 -6.88 29.41
CA GLY A 463 -6.84 -8.31 29.10
C GLY A 463 -5.93 -9.12 29.99
N GLU A 464 -5.51 -10.29 29.52
CA GLU A 464 -4.44 -11.04 30.19
C GLU A 464 -3.16 -10.21 30.16
N SER A 465 -2.33 -10.30 31.19
CA SER A 465 -1.13 -9.48 31.27
C SER A 465 0.00 -10.17 31.99
N ARG A 466 1.22 -9.83 31.59
CA ARG A 466 2.45 -10.32 32.21
C ARG A 466 3.42 -9.17 32.43
N ARG A 467 3.91 -9.07 33.67
CA ARG A 467 4.98 -8.15 34.02
C ARG A 467 6.33 -8.76 33.66
N LEU A 468 6.98 -8.22 32.63
CA LEU A 468 8.36 -8.57 32.31
C LEU A 468 9.33 -7.90 33.30
N GLY A 469 10.01 -8.74 34.08
CA GLY A 469 11.01 -8.34 35.07
C GLY A 469 12.45 -8.65 34.67
N GLN A 470 13.34 -8.46 35.63
CA GLN A 470 14.75 -8.86 35.57
C GLN A 470 14.88 -10.35 35.20
N VAL A 471 15.95 -10.68 34.48
CA VAL A 471 16.28 -12.07 34.13
C VAL A 471 17.03 -12.75 35.27
N ASN A 472 16.92 -14.08 35.36
CA ASN A 472 17.71 -14.86 36.29
C ASN A 472 19.19 -14.92 35.85
N THR A 473 20.07 -15.42 36.73
CA THR A 473 21.52 -15.48 36.47
C THR A 473 21.87 -16.26 35.21
N ALA A 474 21.19 -17.37 34.93
CA ALA A 474 21.45 -18.19 33.74
C ALA A 474 21.14 -17.44 32.43
N LEU A 475 19.97 -16.80 32.33
CA LEU A 475 19.61 -15.98 31.18
C LEU A 475 20.47 -14.70 31.13
N GLY A 476 20.81 -14.13 32.28
CA GLY A 476 21.68 -12.96 32.39
C GLY A 476 23.07 -13.24 31.81
N LYS A 477 23.67 -14.38 32.18
CA LYS A 477 24.93 -14.88 31.63
C LYS A 477 24.82 -15.08 30.11
N ALA A 478 23.78 -15.76 29.64
CA ALA A 478 23.58 -16.00 28.22
C ALA A 478 23.46 -14.69 27.40
N ILE A 479 22.76 -13.67 27.94
CA ILE A 479 22.69 -12.34 27.30
C ILE A 479 24.09 -11.71 27.28
N LEU A 480 24.79 -11.68 28.41
CA LEU A 480 26.10 -11.06 28.52
C LEU A 480 27.11 -11.70 27.55
N GLU A 481 27.16 -13.03 27.48
CA GLU A 481 28.02 -13.79 26.56
C GLU A 481 27.67 -13.57 25.09
N LYS A 482 26.37 -13.52 24.77
CA LYS A 482 25.90 -13.23 23.41
C LYS A 482 26.39 -11.86 22.91
N TRP A 483 26.40 -10.86 23.80
CA TRP A 483 26.85 -9.50 23.47
C TRP A 483 28.36 -9.33 23.56
N PHE A 484 29.03 -10.08 24.42
CA PHE A 484 30.49 -10.17 24.51
C PHE A 484 31.10 -10.89 23.30
N GLY A 485 30.44 -11.94 22.80
CA GLY A 485 30.87 -12.73 21.64
C GLY A 485 31.71 -13.96 21.95
N SER A 486 31.91 -14.31 23.23
CA SER A 486 32.58 -15.54 23.66
C SER A 486 32.09 -15.98 25.06
N GLU A 487 32.46 -17.19 25.49
CA GLU A 487 32.12 -17.70 26.83
C GLU A 487 32.87 -16.91 27.92
N LEU A 488 32.15 -16.54 28.98
CA LEU A 488 32.73 -15.83 30.12
C LEU A 488 33.20 -16.83 31.18
N GLY A 489 34.41 -16.59 31.70
CA GLY A 489 34.99 -17.35 32.82
C GLY A 489 34.17 -17.24 34.11
N ALA A 490 34.55 -17.99 35.14
CA ALA A 490 33.83 -18.06 36.42
C ALA A 490 33.71 -16.70 37.16
N ASP A 491 34.55 -15.72 36.83
CA ASP A 491 34.61 -14.40 37.49
C ASP A 491 33.52 -13.40 37.03
N CYS A 492 32.46 -13.87 36.35
CA CYS A 492 31.37 -13.00 35.89
C CYS A 492 30.20 -12.85 36.87
N ASP A 493 30.19 -13.62 37.96
CA ASP A 493 29.06 -13.64 38.91
C ASP A 493 28.87 -12.29 39.60
N ASP A 494 29.96 -11.64 40.03
CA ASP A 494 29.94 -10.28 40.60
C ASP A 494 29.31 -9.26 39.64
N LEU A 495 29.62 -9.38 38.34
CA LEU A 495 29.08 -8.50 37.31
C LEU A 495 27.58 -8.74 37.08
N LEU A 496 27.15 -10.01 37.08
CA LEU A 496 25.74 -10.37 36.92
C LEU A 496 24.90 -9.88 38.11
N GLU A 497 25.43 -9.99 39.33
CA GLU A 497 24.82 -9.44 40.54
C GLU A 497 24.72 -7.91 40.46
N LEU A 498 25.81 -7.23 40.09
CA LEU A 498 25.89 -5.77 39.97
C LEU A 498 24.89 -5.18 38.96
N LEU A 499 24.65 -5.88 37.85
CA LEU A 499 23.74 -5.45 36.79
C LEU A 499 22.28 -5.87 37.04
N HIS A 500 22.02 -6.61 38.13
CA HIS A 500 20.69 -6.97 38.63
C HIS A 500 19.79 -7.60 37.56
N GLY A 501 20.37 -8.40 36.65
CA GLY A 501 19.60 -9.09 35.61
C GLY A 501 18.82 -8.16 34.66
N LEU A 502 19.26 -6.91 34.44
CA LEU A 502 18.61 -6.01 33.48
C LEU A 502 19.15 -6.25 32.06
N PRO A 503 18.34 -6.74 31.10
CA PRO A 503 18.82 -7.15 29.78
C PRO A 503 19.60 -6.07 29.02
N LEU A 504 19.11 -4.82 29.04
CA LEU A 504 19.80 -3.72 28.37
C LEU A 504 21.13 -3.34 29.03
N ALA A 505 21.25 -3.45 30.36
CA ALA A 505 22.52 -3.19 31.06
C ALA A 505 23.54 -4.32 30.78
N LEU A 506 23.07 -5.57 30.73
CA LEU A 506 23.89 -6.72 30.35
C LEU A 506 24.40 -6.61 28.91
N ALA A 507 23.54 -6.23 27.96
CA ALA A 507 23.93 -5.99 26.56
C ALA A 507 25.00 -4.89 26.43
N GLN A 508 24.85 -3.81 27.20
CA GLN A 508 25.79 -2.69 27.24
C GLN A 508 27.15 -3.08 27.83
N ALA A 509 27.15 -3.76 28.99
CA ALA A 509 28.37 -4.22 29.63
C ALA A 509 29.10 -5.23 28.73
N GLY A 510 28.40 -6.20 28.15
CA GLY A 510 28.99 -7.18 27.22
C GLY A 510 29.60 -6.52 25.98
N SER A 511 28.93 -5.50 25.42
CA SER A 511 29.47 -4.72 24.30
C SER A 511 30.71 -3.94 24.70
N TYR A 512 30.70 -3.24 25.83
CA TYR A 512 31.85 -2.49 26.33
C TYR A 512 33.07 -3.39 26.54
N ILE A 513 32.87 -4.53 27.20
CA ILE A 513 33.91 -5.52 27.48
C ILE A 513 34.52 -6.04 26.18
N ARG A 514 33.68 -6.34 25.17
CA ARG A 514 34.15 -6.74 23.84
C ARG A 514 35.02 -5.67 23.17
N GLU A 515 34.55 -4.42 23.15
CA GLU A 515 35.23 -3.35 22.41
C GLU A 515 36.51 -2.86 23.08
N THR A 516 36.57 -2.90 24.42
CA THR A 516 37.75 -2.43 25.18
C THR A 516 38.74 -3.56 25.52
N GLY A 517 38.32 -4.82 25.43
CA GLY A 517 39.13 -5.99 25.76
C GLY A 517 39.41 -6.16 27.27
N VAL A 518 38.76 -5.38 28.14
CA VAL A 518 38.89 -5.53 29.60
C VAL A 518 38.20 -6.81 30.07
N ASN A 519 38.62 -7.39 31.19
CA ASN A 519 37.90 -8.52 31.80
C ASN A 519 36.73 -8.05 32.69
N ALA A 520 35.85 -8.99 33.07
CA ALA A 520 34.67 -8.69 33.90
C ALA A 520 35.02 -8.02 35.23
N ALA A 521 36.05 -8.50 35.94
CA ALA A 521 36.52 -7.93 37.20
C ALA A 521 36.96 -6.46 37.05
N THR A 522 37.67 -6.13 35.96
CA THR A 522 38.08 -4.75 35.67
C THR A 522 36.86 -3.87 35.38
N TYR A 523 35.87 -4.39 34.65
CA TYR A 523 34.63 -3.65 34.39
C TYR A 523 33.84 -3.38 35.69
N VAL A 524 33.78 -4.33 36.62
CA VAL A 524 33.15 -4.13 37.94
C VAL A 524 33.83 -2.99 38.70
N ARG A 525 35.18 -2.90 38.67
CA ARG A 525 35.90 -1.78 39.29
C ARG A 525 35.55 -0.44 38.64
N ILE A 526 35.58 -0.36 37.30
CA ILE A 526 35.20 0.84 36.55
C ILE A 526 33.76 1.25 36.90
N TYR A 527 32.84 0.28 36.99
CA TYR A 527 31.47 0.52 37.37
C TYR A 527 31.35 1.14 38.76
N ASN A 528 32.04 0.57 39.76
CA ASN A 528 31.97 1.06 41.14
C ASN A 528 32.53 2.48 41.28
N GLU A 529 33.63 2.80 40.58
CA GLU A 529 34.19 4.15 40.52
C GLU A 529 33.19 5.14 39.90
N GLN A 530 32.59 4.79 38.75
CA GLN A 530 31.61 5.64 38.08
C GLN A 530 30.31 5.78 38.88
N TRP A 531 29.89 4.74 39.59
CA TRP A 531 28.75 4.81 40.49
C TRP A 531 28.99 5.81 41.63
N ALA A 532 30.17 5.77 42.26
CA ALA A 532 30.53 6.69 43.32
C ALA A 532 30.57 8.16 42.83
N GLU A 533 31.07 8.40 41.62
CA GLU A 533 31.07 9.72 40.97
C GLU A 533 29.63 10.23 40.75
N LEU A 534 28.74 9.38 40.23
CA LEU A 534 27.33 9.73 39.96
C LEU A 534 26.49 9.89 41.24
N MET A 535 26.88 9.25 42.34
CA MET A 535 26.16 9.24 43.62
C MET A 535 26.75 10.18 44.68
N GLY A 536 27.81 10.95 44.35
CA GLY A 536 28.35 12.01 45.20
C GLY A 536 27.34 13.12 45.55
N PRO A 537 27.70 14.10 46.40
CA PRO A 537 26.79 15.12 46.92
C PRO A 537 26.37 16.11 45.82
N CYS A 538 25.43 15.70 44.98
CA CYS A 538 24.83 16.50 43.91
C CYS A 538 23.30 16.44 44.02
N ASP A 539 22.70 17.61 43.78
CA ASP A 539 21.28 17.94 43.91
C ASP A 539 20.34 16.83 43.38
N THR A 540 19.57 16.23 44.28
CA THR A 540 18.67 15.10 44.03
C THR A 540 17.47 15.45 43.15
N SER A 541 17.21 16.73 42.92
CA SER A 541 16.00 17.24 42.26
C SER A 541 15.95 17.01 40.74
N ASN A 542 17.08 16.68 40.08
CA ASN A 542 17.18 16.64 38.61
C ASN A 542 17.57 15.27 38.02
N ARG A 543 17.41 14.16 38.77
CA ARG A 543 17.78 12.81 38.31
C ARG A 543 16.78 12.26 37.28
N PRO A 544 17.16 12.04 36.01
CA PRO A 544 16.33 11.32 35.05
C PRO A 544 16.34 9.83 35.43
N LEU A 545 15.25 9.10 35.12
CA LEU A 545 15.12 7.64 35.31
C LEU A 545 14.92 7.15 36.75
N LEU A 546 14.13 7.87 37.56
CA LEU A 546 13.71 7.45 38.92
C LEU A 546 13.14 6.02 38.99
N ASP A 547 12.59 5.50 37.89
CA ASP A 547 12.07 4.13 37.75
C ASP A 547 13.16 3.03 37.91
N TYR A 548 14.44 3.39 37.83
CA TYR A 548 15.58 2.47 37.97
C TYR A 548 16.30 2.75 39.30
N ALA A 549 15.69 2.29 40.40
CA ALA A 549 16.12 2.58 41.77
C ALA A 549 17.61 2.26 42.10
N GLN A 550 18.25 1.39 41.31
CA GLN A 550 19.64 0.95 41.52
C GLN A 550 20.64 1.57 40.52
N GLY A 551 20.18 2.40 39.58
CA GLY A 551 20.99 3.20 38.65
C GLY A 551 21.99 2.46 37.75
N SER A 552 21.99 1.13 37.74
CA SER A 552 22.91 0.30 36.96
C SER A 552 22.91 0.58 35.47
N VAL A 553 21.73 0.76 34.88
CA VAL A 553 21.60 1.08 33.46
C VAL A 553 22.25 2.43 33.12
N ARG A 554 22.01 3.47 33.95
CA ARG A 554 22.61 4.79 33.78
C ARG A 554 24.13 4.72 33.86
N THR A 555 24.66 3.99 34.85
CA THR A 555 26.10 3.82 35.04
C THR A 555 26.74 3.14 33.84
N THR A 556 26.14 2.04 33.34
CA THR A 556 26.65 1.35 32.14
C THR A 556 26.67 2.24 30.90
N TRP A 557 25.65 3.09 30.69
CA TRP A 557 25.66 4.04 29.57
C TRP A 557 26.68 5.15 29.73
N THR A 558 26.83 5.71 30.94
CA THR A 558 27.82 6.74 31.20
C THR A 558 29.24 6.23 30.98
N ILE A 559 29.54 4.99 31.40
CA ILE A 559 30.83 4.33 31.13
C ILE A 559 31.09 4.23 29.63
N SER A 560 30.16 3.62 28.89
CA SER A 560 30.28 3.46 27.44
C SER A 560 30.36 4.80 26.72
N PHE A 561 29.60 5.80 27.13
CA PHE A 561 29.60 7.13 26.52
C PHE A 561 30.90 7.90 26.76
N LYS A 562 31.45 7.87 27.98
CA LYS A 562 32.77 8.47 28.27
C LYS A 562 33.86 7.85 27.39
N GLU A 563 33.77 6.54 27.16
CA GLU A 563 34.70 5.84 26.28
C GLU A 563 34.50 6.21 24.80
N ILE A 564 33.25 6.29 24.33
CA ILE A 564 32.92 6.78 22.98
C ILE A 564 33.44 8.21 22.79
N GLU A 565 33.24 9.10 23.77
CA GLU A 565 33.69 10.49 23.72
C GLU A 565 35.21 10.58 23.63
N ARG A 566 35.93 9.69 24.31
CA ARG A 566 37.39 9.58 24.23
C ARG A 566 37.86 9.09 22.85
N GLN A 567 37.21 8.09 22.27
CA GLN A 567 37.61 7.50 20.98
C GLN A 567 37.14 8.30 19.76
N SER A 568 35.95 8.87 19.82
CA SER A 568 35.32 9.62 18.74
C SER A 568 34.46 10.76 19.30
N PRO A 569 35.04 11.98 19.43
CA PRO A 569 34.30 13.16 19.85
C PRO A 569 33.08 13.46 18.95
N ASN A 570 33.18 13.16 17.65
CA ASN A 570 32.10 13.36 16.69
C ASN A 570 30.92 12.41 16.94
N ALA A 571 31.17 11.15 17.30
CA ALA A 571 30.12 10.19 17.67
C ALA A 571 29.37 10.64 18.94
N ALA A 572 30.09 11.10 19.96
CA ALA A 572 29.49 11.60 21.20
C ALA A 572 28.62 12.85 20.96
N LYS A 573 29.11 13.81 20.16
CA LYS A 573 28.34 15.00 19.77
C LYS A 573 27.11 14.66 18.92
N LEU A 574 27.22 13.68 18.01
CA LEU A 574 26.09 13.18 17.24
C LEU A 574 25.00 12.58 18.15
N LEU A 575 25.38 11.78 19.15
CA LEU A 575 24.45 11.23 20.14
C LEU A 575 23.74 12.34 20.93
N ARG A 576 24.49 13.37 21.36
CA ARG A 576 23.94 14.54 22.07
C ARG A 576 22.92 15.30 21.21
N LEU A 577 23.24 15.58 19.94
CA LEU A 577 22.31 16.20 18.99
C LEU A 577 21.05 15.35 18.79
N TRP A 578 21.23 14.04 18.59
CA TRP A 578 20.13 13.11 18.34
C TRP A 578 19.15 13.01 19.52
N ALA A 579 19.58 13.28 20.76
CA ALA A 579 18.67 13.36 21.91
C ALA A 579 17.53 14.41 21.74
N PHE A 580 17.74 15.39 20.87
CA PHE A 580 16.79 16.46 20.55
C PHE A 580 16.05 16.27 19.22
N LEU A 581 16.46 15.28 18.42
CA LEU A 581 15.76 14.80 17.23
C LEU A 581 14.88 13.58 17.57
N ASP A 582 13.99 13.17 16.67
CA ASP A 582 13.25 11.90 16.85
C ASP A 582 14.20 10.71 17.06
N ASN A 583 13.81 9.76 17.91
CA ASN A 583 14.67 8.64 18.28
C ASN A 583 14.73 7.54 17.20
N ARG A 584 13.97 7.63 16.12
CA ARG A 584 14.03 6.73 14.97
C ARG A 584 14.56 7.46 13.74
N GLN A 585 14.87 6.69 12.70
CA GLN A 585 15.21 7.18 11.37
C GLN A 585 16.22 8.34 11.34
N LEU A 586 17.39 8.21 12.00
CA LEU A 586 18.52 9.09 11.70
C LEU A 586 19.23 8.58 10.43
N TRP A 587 19.45 9.44 9.43
CA TRP A 587 20.21 9.11 8.21
C TRP A 587 21.16 10.25 7.82
N HIS A 588 22.16 9.94 7.00
CA HIS A 588 23.15 10.93 6.55
C HIS A 588 22.50 12.15 5.86
N GLY A 589 21.47 11.94 5.06
CA GLY A 589 20.81 13.02 4.32
C GLY A 589 20.14 14.08 5.21
N LEU A 590 19.80 13.77 6.47
CA LEU A 590 19.35 14.76 7.44
C LEU A 590 20.49 15.73 7.82
N LEU A 591 21.72 15.23 7.84
CA LEU A 591 22.91 16.01 8.18
C LEU A 591 23.63 16.57 6.95
N ALA A 592 23.31 16.08 5.75
CA ALA A 592 23.96 16.53 4.51
C ALA A 592 23.80 18.02 4.24
N VAL A 593 22.77 18.67 4.81
CA VAL A 593 22.58 20.13 4.74
C VAL A 593 23.73 20.92 5.39
N THR A 594 24.53 20.28 6.24
CA THR A 594 25.67 20.90 6.92
C THR A 594 26.97 20.79 6.13
N ALA A 595 26.94 20.08 5.00
CA ALA A 595 28.09 19.82 4.13
C ALA A 595 28.56 21.02 3.32
N ASP A 596 27.63 21.90 2.92
CA ASP A 596 27.84 22.84 1.82
C ASP A 596 28.11 24.27 2.30
N GLY A 597 29.23 24.82 1.82
CA GLY A 597 29.73 26.16 2.13
C GLY A 597 29.17 27.25 1.20
N GLY A 598 27.84 27.33 1.06
CA GLY A 598 27.16 28.43 0.37
C GLY A 598 27.19 29.74 1.17
N GLU A 599 26.17 30.60 1.03
CA GLU A 599 25.99 31.86 1.81
C GLU A 599 26.02 31.66 3.35
N LEU A 600 25.97 30.41 3.81
CA LEU A 600 25.91 29.98 5.20
C LEU A 600 27.26 29.47 5.76
N ARG A 601 28.37 29.74 5.08
CA ARG A 601 29.71 29.33 5.51
C ARG A 601 30.02 29.89 6.92
N GLY A 602 30.30 29.00 7.88
CA GLY A 602 30.52 29.36 9.29
C GLY A 602 29.28 29.31 10.20
N ARG A 603 28.11 28.92 9.66
CA ARG A 603 26.87 28.70 10.45
C ARG A 603 26.92 27.44 11.32
N TRP A 604 27.56 26.38 10.81
CA TRP A 604 27.57 25.07 11.46
C TRP A 604 28.85 24.86 12.26
N PRO A 605 28.78 24.18 13.43
CA PRO A 605 29.99 23.73 14.12
C PRO A 605 30.84 22.81 13.23
N ASP A 606 32.16 22.96 13.25
CA ASP A 606 33.08 22.21 12.38
C ASP A 606 32.85 20.69 12.40
N TRP A 607 32.61 20.14 13.59
CA TRP A 607 32.35 18.70 13.76
C TRP A 607 31.09 18.23 13.02
N LEU A 608 30.05 19.08 12.95
CA LEU A 608 28.79 18.74 12.32
C LEU A 608 28.90 18.84 10.80
N SER A 609 29.59 19.86 10.29
CA SER A 609 29.94 19.95 8.87
C SER A 609 30.85 18.81 8.44
N GLU A 610 31.79 18.40 9.29
CA GLU A 610 32.65 17.24 9.04
C GLU A 610 31.84 15.94 8.89
N VAL A 611 30.87 15.71 9.78
CA VAL A 611 29.99 14.54 9.73
C VAL A 611 29.01 14.60 8.56
N GLY A 612 28.42 15.76 8.26
CA GLY A 612 27.44 15.93 7.18
C GLY A 612 28.03 15.96 5.77
N SER A 613 29.29 16.38 5.62
CA SER A 613 29.99 16.42 4.31
C SER A 613 30.50 15.08 3.82
N SER A 614 30.48 14.05 4.65
CA SER A 614 31.05 12.74 4.30
C SER A 614 30.22 11.61 4.88
N VAL A 615 29.63 10.82 3.98
CA VAL A 615 28.96 9.57 4.32
C VAL A 615 29.88 8.65 5.11
N VAL A 616 31.18 8.62 4.78
CA VAL A 616 32.17 7.80 5.50
C VAL A 616 32.30 8.24 6.95
N ARG A 617 32.48 9.54 7.20
CA ARG A 617 32.64 10.08 8.57
C ARG A 617 31.36 9.92 9.40
N PHE A 618 30.20 10.09 8.77
CA PHE A 618 28.92 9.75 9.39
C PHE A 618 28.83 8.27 9.77
N LEU A 619 29.17 7.36 8.84
CA LEU A 619 29.17 5.93 9.11
C LEU A 619 30.18 5.55 10.19
N ASP A 620 31.33 6.21 10.27
CA ASP A 620 32.31 5.98 11.35
C ASP A 620 31.75 6.39 12.71
N ALA A 621 31.09 7.56 12.80
CA ALA A 621 30.43 8.01 14.02
C ALA A 621 29.30 7.05 14.44
N VAL A 622 28.44 6.67 13.51
CA VAL A 622 27.32 5.76 13.76
C VAL A 622 27.81 4.34 14.10
N ARG A 623 28.85 3.83 13.42
CA ARG A 623 29.48 2.54 13.76
C ARG A 623 30.05 2.55 15.17
N MET A 624 30.66 3.65 15.61
CA MET A 624 31.14 3.78 16.98
C MET A 624 29.98 3.67 17.99
N LEU A 625 28.87 4.37 17.76
CA LEU A 625 27.68 4.26 18.61
C LEU A 625 27.08 2.85 18.61
N PHE A 626 27.06 2.19 17.45
CA PHE A 626 26.54 0.83 17.29
C PHE A 626 27.40 -0.22 18.02
N ARG A 627 28.73 -0.10 17.98
CA ARG A 627 29.67 -1.01 18.66
C ARG A 627 29.43 -1.10 20.17
N TYR A 628 29.11 0.03 20.79
CA TYR A 628 28.75 0.14 22.20
C TYR A 628 27.24 -0.04 22.46
N SER A 629 26.47 -0.55 21.48
CA SER A 629 25.03 -0.82 21.59
C SER A 629 24.17 0.40 21.94
N MET A 630 24.63 1.63 21.67
CA MET A 630 23.87 2.86 21.94
C MET A 630 22.70 3.05 20.98
N ILE A 631 22.79 2.45 19.80
CA ILE A 631 21.85 2.59 18.69
C ILE A 631 21.67 1.24 17.98
N GLU A 632 20.62 1.12 17.20
CA GLU A 632 20.24 -0.07 16.43
C GLU A 632 20.02 0.30 14.96
N ILE A 633 20.19 -0.68 14.06
CA ILE A 633 19.91 -0.53 12.63
C ILE A 633 18.42 -0.83 12.40
N GLU A 634 17.74 0.00 11.61
CA GLU A 634 16.33 -0.22 11.27
C GLU A 634 16.22 -1.17 10.07
N GLU A 635 15.61 -2.36 10.24
CA GLU A 635 15.42 -3.31 9.14
C GLU A 635 14.48 -2.71 8.08
N GLY A 636 14.85 -2.77 6.79
CA GLY A 636 13.99 -2.35 5.67
C GLY A 636 14.24 -0.94 5.12
N LEU A 637 14.87 -0.03 5.88
CA LEU A 637 15.31 1.28 5.40
C LEU A 637 16.84 1.33 5.35
N LYS A 638 17.41 1.24 4.14
CA LYS A 638 18.86 1.39 3.96
C LYS A 638 19.33 2.73 4.57
N ASP A 639 20.41 2.66 5.34
CA ASP A 639 21.08 3.81 5.97
C ASP A 639 20.24 4.58 7.02
N SER A 640 19.28 3.92 7.68
CA SER A 640 18.52 4.49 8.80
C SER A 640 18.84 3.80 10.13
N TYR A 641 19.00 4.62 11.17
CA TYR A 641 19.39 4.18 12.50
C TYR A 641 18.37 4.64 13.54
N SER A 642 18.23 3.89 14.62
CA SER A 642 17.34 4.21 15.73
C SER A 642 18.07 4.16 17.08
N MET A 643 17.63 4.99 18.02
CA MET A 643 18.09 5.00 19.40
C MET A 643 16.97 4.49 20.30
N HIS A 644 17.31 3.59 21.21
CA HIS A 644 16.34 3.07 22.17
C HIS A 644 15.75 4.22 23.01
N PRO A 645 14.41 4.32 23.22
CA PRO A 645 13.77 5.47 23.86
C PRO A 645 14.33 5.86 25.23
N VAL A 646 14.83 4.89 26.00
CA VAL A 646 15.41 5.15 27.32
C VAL A 646 16.82 5.74 27.20
N ILE A 647 17.62 5.30 26.22
CA ILE A 647 18.93 5.90 25.92
C ILE A 647 18.71 7.33 25.41
N HIS A 648 17.72 7.54 24.54
CA HIS A 648 17.33 8.85 24.04
C HIS A 648 16.93 9.83 25.14
N ARG A 649 16.11 9.38 26.10
CA ARG A 649 15.75 10.17 27.28
C ARG A 649 16.97 10.47 28.15
N TRP A 650 17.85 9.49 28.39
CA TRP A 650 19.07 9.67 29.16
C TRP A 650 20.03 10.67 28.49
N ALA A 651 20.25 10.55 27.18
CA ALA A 651 21.14 11.42 26.40
C ALA A 651 20.72 12.90 26.48
N SER A 652 19.41 13.18 26.54
CA SER A 652 18.88 14.55 26.71
C SER A 652 19.18 15.19 28.08
N CYS A 653 19.77 14.41 28.99
CA CYS A 653 20.12 14.82 30.34
C CYS A 653 21.63 14.82 30.61
N LEU A 654 22.46 14.56 29.60
CA LEU A 654 23.92 14.58 29.72
C LEU A 654 24.45 15.98 30.04
N ASP A 655 23.87 17.02 29.42
CA ASP A 655 24.37 18.38 29.52
C ASP A 655 23.47 19.28 30.38
N GLY A 656 24.03 20.40 30.87
CA GLY A 656 23.31 21.42 31.64
C GLY A 656 22.29 22.20 30.80
N GLN A 657 21.40 22.95 31.48
CA GLN A 657 20.26 23.64 30.82
C GLN A 657 20.66 24.59 29.70
N GLN A 658 21.80 25.29 29.83
CA GLN A 658 22.25 26.21 28.78
C GLN A 658 22.68 25.46 27.51
N GLN A 659 23.46 24.39 27.65
CA GLN A 659 23.88 23.56 26.51
C GLN A 659 22.70 22.86 25.87
N LYS A 660 21.68 22.45 26.63
CA LYS A 660 20.44 21.89 26.06
C LYS A 660 19.75 22.86 25.10
N LYS A 661 19.71 24.17 25.43
CA LYS A 661 19.14 25.17 24.53
C LYS A 661 19.91 25.23 23.21
N GLU A 662 21.24 25.18 23.25
CA GLU A 662 22.09 25.15 22.04
C GLU A 662 21.84 23.89 21.20
N TRP A 663 21.68 22.73 21.83
CA TRP A 663 21.33 21.50 21.11
C TRP A 663 19.94 21.56 20.47
N ILE A 664 18.95 22.15 21.14
CA ILE A 664 17.60 22.33 20.58
C ILE A 664 17.65 23.26 19.37
N LYS A 665 18.39 24.37 19.47
CA LYS A 665 18.61 25.29 18.34
C LYS A 665 19.27 24.58 17.16
N LEU A 666 20.34 23.83 17.41
CA LEU A 666 21.05 23.08 16.38
C LEU A 666 20.16 22.01 15.71
N ALA A 667 19.35 21.29 16.51
CA ALA A 667 18.40 20.31 15.99
C ALA A 667 17.31 20.97 15.13
N LEU A 668 16.76 22.10 15.59
CA LEU A 668 15.80 22.90 14.84
C LEU A 668 16.39 23.35 13.50
N ASP A 669 17.64 23.83 13.49
CA ASP A 669 18.31 24.27 12.26
C ASP A 669 18.54 23.12 11.29
N VAL A 670 19.05 21.97 11.77
CA VAL A 670 19.25 20.79 10.93
C VAL A 670 17.94 20.35 10.27
N VAL A 671 16.84 20.28 11.03
CA VAL A 671 15.55 19.83 10.50
C VAL A 671 14.93 20.88 9.57
N GLY A 672 14.91 22.15 9.99
CA GLY A 672 14.32 23.25 9.22
C GLY A 672 15.02 23.47 7.87
N GLN A 673 16.35 23.44 7.84
CA GLN A 673 17.11 23.58 6.60
C GLN A 673 17.03 22.34 5.70
N SER A 674 16.67 21.19 6.26
CA SER A 674 16.43 19.96 5.48
C SER A 674 15.06 19.94 4.80
N VAL A 675 14.14 20.86 5.11
CA VAL A 675 12.81 20.91 4.49
C VAL A 675 12.95 21.23 3.00
N PRO A 676 12.56 20.31 2.10
CA PRO A 676 12.71 20.53 0.67
C PRO A 676 11.64 21.48 0.13
N PHE A 677 12.01 22.27 -0.88
CA PHE A 677 11.06 23.00 -1.69
C PHE A 677 10.28 22.06 -2.62
N GLN A 678 9.05 22.43 -2.98
CA GLN A 678 8.14 21.60 -3.82
C GLN A 678 8.71 21.25 -5.21
N GLY A 679 9.74 21.96 -5.68
CA GLY A 679 10.44 21.68 -6.94
C GLY A 679 11.45 20.53 -6.88
N VAL A 680 11.78 20.02 -5.68
CA VAL A 680 12.71 18.89 -5.52
C VAL A 680 12.00 17.58 -5.87
N LYS A 681 12.65 16.71 -6.64
CA LYS A 681 12.13 15.37 -6.95
C LYS A 681 11.91 14.61 -5.64
N GLU A 682 10.73 14.00 -5.49
CA GLU A 682 10.38 13.22 -4.29
C GLU A 682 10.42 14.03 -2.97
N TYR A 683 10.24 15.36 -3.02
CA TYR A 683 10.23 16.22 -1.81
C TYR A 683 9.30 15.69 -0.70
N TRP A 684 8.19 15.07 -1.09
CA TRP A 684 7.22 14.47 -0.18
C TRP A 684 7.77 13.24 0.58
N LEU A 685 8.66 12.43 0.00
CA LEU A 685 9.30 11.33 0.75
C LEU A 685 10.21 11.88 1.84
N LEU A 686 10.95 12.94 1.52
CA LEU A 686 11.84 13.59 2.47
C LEU A 686 11.06 14.28 3.59
N GLN A 687 10.01 15.03 3.27
CA GLN A 687 9.13 15.64 4.27
C GLN A 687 8.47 14.58 5.19
N GLN A 688 8.13 13.40 4.68
CA GLN A 688 7.56 12.32 5.49
C GLN A 688 8.56 11.83 6.55
N ARG A 689 9.84 11.69 6.17
CA ARG A 689 10.92 11.31 7.09
C ARG A 689 11.28 12.43 8.07
N LEU A 690 11.13 13.69 7.66
CA LEU A 690 11.43 14.86 8.50
C LEU A 690 10.36 15.14 9.56
N LEU A 691 9.10 14.80 9.28
CA LEU A 691 7.97 15.16 10.14
C LEU A 691 8.15 14.73 11.62
N PRO A 692 8.55 13.49 11.94
CA PRO A 692 8.80 13.10 13.34
C PRO A 692 9.89 13.93 14.01
N HIS A 693 10.95 14.31 13.28
CA HIS A 693 12.01 15.17 13.84
C HIS A 693 11.51 16.60 14.06
N ALA A 694 10.73 17.16 13.14
CA ALA A 694 10.13 18.50 13.26
C ALA A 694 9.17 18.59 14.46
N GLU A 695 8.32 17.58 14.59
CA GLU A 695 7.47 17.37 15.75
C GLU A 695 8.29 17.33 17.03
N ARG A 696 9.36 16.53 17.06
CA ARG A 696 10.24 16.45 18.23
C ARG A 696 10.85 17.81 18.60
N CYS A 697 11.30 18.58 17.62
CA CYS A 697 11.79 19.95 17.83
C CYS A 697 10.70 20.85 18.45
N LEU A 698 9.48 20.82 17.90
CA LEU A 698 8.33 21.56 18.44
C LEU A 698 8.04 21.21 19.90
N TRP A 699 8.11 19.93 20.27
CA TRP A 699 7.92 19.51 21.66
C TRP A 699 8.97 20.12 22.60
N TRP A 700 10.24 20.16 22.16
CA TRP A 700 11.32 20.75 22.95
C TRP A 700 11.20 22.26 23.07
N ILE A 701 10.74 22.95 22.02
CA ILE A 701 10.42 24.38 22.03
C ILE A 701 9.35 24.67 23.09
N ARG A 702 8.23 23.94 23.05
CA ARG A 702 7.13 24.07 24.03
C ARG A 702 7.60 23.81 25.45
N LYS A 703 8.37 22.73 25.68
CA LYS A 703 8.82 22.32 27.01
C LYS A 703 9.82 23.28 27.65
N ASN A 704 10.73 23.86 26.89
CA ASN A 704 11.75 24.78 27.42
C ASN A 704 11.30 26.24 27.40
N GLY A 705 10.08 26.52 26.94
CA GLY A 705 9.58 27.89 26.82
C GLY A 705 10.54 28.75 25.99
N LEU A 706 11.06 28.22 24.88
CA LEU A 706 11.86 28.99 23.93
C LEU A 706 10.95 30.05 23.29
N SER A 707 10.81 31.18 23.98
CA SER A 707 10.10 32.36 23.52
C SER A 707 11.08 33.22 22.73
N LEU A 708 10.75 33.49 21.47
CA LEU A 708 11.59 34.25 20.53
C LEU A 708 11.48 35.77 20.72
N ASN A 709 10.94 36.22 21.86
CA ASN A 709 10.78 37.64 22.15
C ASN A 709 12.13 38.37 22.34
N GLU A 710 13.24 37.64 22.43
CA GLU A 710 14.61 38.16 22.66
C GLU A 710 15.58 37.76 21.53
N CYS A 711 15.09 37.55 20.30
CA CYS A 711 15.95 37.20 19.17
C CYS A 711 16.76 38.41 18.68
N SER A 712 18.05 38.18 18.45
CA SER A 712 18.97 39.15 17.83
C SER A 712 19.18 38.81 16.35
N PHE A 713 19.84 39.68 15.57
CA PHE A 713 20.24 39.38 14.20
C PHE A 713 21.04 38.05 14.08
N ARG A 714 21.71 37.60 15.16
CA ARG A 714 22.43 36.31 15.18
C ARG A 714 21.51 35.09 15.14
N ASP A 715 20.22 35.24 15.43
CA ASP A 715 19.24 34.15 15.43
C ASP A 715 18.48 34.03 14.08
N ALA A 716 18.84 34.82 13.05
CA ALA A 716 18.22 34.76 11.72
C ALA A 716 18.14 33.33 11.11
N PRO A 717 19.20 32.49 11.19
CA PRO A 717 19.12 31.09 10.76
C PRO A 717 17.99 30.29 11.42
N MET A 718 17.80 30.50 12.72
CA MET A 718 16.78 29.81 13.52
C MET A 718 15.38 30.26 13.12
N ILE A 719 15.21 31.54 12.82
CA ILE A 719 13.94 32.13 12.36
C ILE A 719 13.56 31.55 10.98
N ASP A 720 14.52 31.45 10.05
CA ASP A 720 14.31 30.78 8.76
C ASP A 720 13.91 29.31 8.94
N SER A 721 14.58 28.59 9.86
CA SER A 721 14.28 27.19 10.17
C SER A 721 12.86 27.01 10.71
N LEU A 722 12.36 27.93 11.54
CA LEU A 722 10.96 27.94 11.99
C LEU A 722 9.98 28.18 10.84
N HIS A 723 10.29 29.12 9.95
CA HIS A 723 9.49 29.34 8.74
C HIS A 723 9.41 28.05 7.89
N CYS A 724 10.53 27.35 7.70
CA CYS A 724 10.58 26.08 6.99
C CYS A 724 9.78 24.97 7.69
N LEU A 725 9.80 24.90 9.03
CA LEU A 725 8.92 23.97 9.77
C LEU A 725 7.44 24.32 9.58
N GLY A 726 7.10 25.61 9.50
CA GLY A 726 5.74 26.05 9.15
C GLY A 726 5.29 25.53 7.79
N ILE A 727 6.18 25.56 6.78
CA ILE A 727 5.92 24.97 5.46
C ILE A 727 5.70 23.46 5.58
N LEU A 728 6.60 22.76 6.28
CA LEU A 728 6.50 21.31 6.46
C LEU A 728 5.18 20.90 7.12
N PHE A 729 4.75 21.61 8.17
CA PHE A 729 3.49 21.33 8.85
C PHE A 729 2.28 21.66 7.98
N ALA A 730 2.31 22.78 7.25
CA ALA A 730 1.23 23.17 6.34
C ALA A 730 1.05 22.16 5.20
N ASP A 731 2.13 21.74 4.55
CA ASP A 731 2.13 20.72 3.50
C ASP A 731 1.61 19.36 4.02
N ARG A 732 1.75 19.09 5.32
CA ARG A 732 1.28 17.88 6.00
C ARG A 732 -0.11 17.99 6.62
N GLY A 733 -0.83 19.09 6.39
CA GLY A 733 -2.16 19.32 6.94
C GLY A 733 -2.18 19.59 8.45
N LYS A 734 -1.02 19.77 9.09
CA LYS A 734 -0.88 20.14 10.51
C LYS A 734 -1.05 21.64 10.70
N LEU A 735 -2.26 22.12 10.40
CA LEU A 735 -2.53 23.55 10.24
C LEU A 735 -2.29 24.35 11.52
N GLN A 736 -2.53 23.77 12.71
CA GLN A 736 -2.32 24.44 13.99
C GLN A 736 -0.82 24.54 14.33
N GLU A 737 -0.06 23.47 14.14
CA GLU A 737 1.39 23.49 14.32
C GLU A 737 2.07 24.42 13.30
N ALA A 738 1.56 24.48 12.07
CA ALA A 738 2.03 25.45 11.07
C ALA A 738 1.80 26.90 11.51
N GLU A 739 0.62 27.21 12.06
CA GLU A 739 0.27 28.53 12.61
C GLU A 739 1.26 28.93 13.72
N GLU A 740 1.52 28.02 14.67
CA GLU A 740 2.48 28.26 15.76
C GLU A 740 3.90 28.55 15.26
N MET A 741 4.37 27.81 14.23
CA MET A 741 5.71 28.02 13.65
C MET A 741 5.80 29.31 12.84
N TYR A 742 4.79 29.63 12.03
CA TYR A 742 4.78 30.88 11.28
C TYR A 742 4.65 32.11 12.17
N ASP A 743 3.84 32.07 13.23
CA ASP A 743 3.72 33.18 14.19
C ASP A 743 5.05 33.46 14.89
N GLN A 744 5.76 32.39 15.26
CA GLN A 744 7.10 32.48 15.85
C GLN A 744 8.12 33.04 14.86
N ALA A 745 8.12 32.55 13.62
CA ALA A 745 9.00 33.05 12.57
C ALA A 745 8.70 34.51 12.21
N LEU A 746 7.41 34.91 12.17
CA LEU A 746 6.99 36.27 11.87
C LEU A 746 7.48 37.24 12.93
N LYS A 747 7.27 36.94 14.21
CA LYS A 747 7.78 37.77 15.32
C LYS A 747 9.29 37.93 15.26
N GLY A 748 10.01 36.83 14.99
CA GLY A 748 11.46 36.86 14.81
C GLY A 748 11.87 37.76 13.65
N HIS A 749 11.32 37.54 12.46
CA HIS A 749 11.62 38.33 11.26
C HIS A 749 11.29 39.82 11.43
N GLU A 750 10.17 40.16 12.06
CA GLU A 750 9.81 41.54 12.36
C GLU A 750 10.81 42.19 13.31
N ALA A 751 11.26 41.49 14.34
CA ALA A 751 12.23 41.99 15.30
C ALA A 751 13.63 42.16 14.70
N THR A 752 14.06 41.25 13.82
CA THR A 752 15.44 41.22 13.30
C THR A 752 15.63 41.94 11.96
N LEU A 753 14.66 41.82 11.04
CA LEU A 753 14.73 42.33 9.67
C LEU A 753 13.77 43.50 9.42
N GLY A 754 12.76 43.66 10.29
CA GLY A 754 11.71 44.65 10.15
C GLY A 754 10.46 44.12 9.45
N PRO A 755 9.33 44.83 9.57
CA PRO A 755 8.01 44.39 9.07
C PRO A 755 7.91 44.32 7.55
N ASP A 756 8.72 45.11 6.83
CA ASP A 756 8.66 45.25 5.37
C ASP A 756 9.75 44.44 4.65
N HIS A 757 10.61 43.71 5.36
CA HIS A 757 11.63 42.88 4.72
C HIS A 757 11.00 41.71 3.95
N THR A 758 11.56 41.35 2.79
CA THR A 758 11.01 40.32 1.89
C THR A 758 10.75 38.97 2.60
N SER A 759 11.64 38.51 3.48
CA SER A 759 11.43 37.27 4.28
C SER A 759 10.27 37.38 5.27
N THR A 760 10.09 38.57 5.87
CA THR A 760 8.95 38.86 6.76
C THR A 760 7.66 38.78 5.97
N LEU A 761 7.60 39.47 4.82
CA LEU A 761 6.42 39.51 3.96
C LEU A 761 6.09 38.13 3.36
N LYS A 762 7.09 37.32 3.01
CA LYS A 762 6.90 35.92 2.60
C LYS A 762 6.26 35.08 3.73
N THR A 763 6.64 35.31 4.98
CA THR A 763 6.01 34.66 6.13
C THR A 763 4.55 35.09 6.28
N VAL A 764 4.27 36.39 6.13
CA VAL A 764 2.90 36.93 6.13
C VAL A 764 2.05 36.31 5.01
N GLN A 765 2.58 36.19 3.79
CA GLN A 765 1.91 35.54 2.66
C GLN A 765 1.55 34.07 2.99
N ASN A 766 2.49 33.31 3.59
CA ASN A 766 2.24 31.92 3.96
C ASN A 766 1.20 31.77 5.09
N ILE A 767 1.15 32.70 6.04
CA ILE A 767 0.06 32.76 7.03
C ILE A 767 -1.28 33.06 6.35
N GLY A 768 -1.30 33.94 5.35
CA GLY A 768 -2.49 34.18 4.52
C GLY A 768 -2.98 32.91 3.81
N ASN A 769 -2.07 32.16 3.19
CA ASN A 769 -2.36 30.85 2.58
C ASN A 769 -2.93 29.88 3.61
N LEU A 770 -2.33 29.80 4.80
CA LEU A 770 -2.77 28.94 5.89
C LEU A 770 -4.20 29.28 6.34
N TYR A 771 -4.50 30.57 6.57
CA TYR A 771 -5.85 31.01 6.97
C TYR A 771 -6.89 30.78 5.88
N LYS A 772 -6.53 30.93 4.60
CA LYS A 772 -7.42 30.58 3.48
C LYS A 772 -7.80 29.09 3.53
N VAL A 773 -6.82 28.21 3.71
CA VAL A 773 -7.05 26.75 3.81
C VAL A 773 -7.90 26.39 5.04
N GLN A 774 -7.75 27.11 6.15
CA GLN A 774 -8.58 26.95 7.35
C GLN A 774 -10.00 27.54 7.21
N GLY A 775 -10.33 28.22 6.11
CA GLY A 775 -11.61 28.93 5.93
C GLY A 775 -11.72 30.26 6.73
N LYS A 776 -10.63 30.70 7.37
CA LYS A 776 -10.52 31.99 8.08
C LYS A 776 -10.32 33.14 7.07
N LEU A 777 -11.30 33.35 6.20
CA LEU A 777 -11.16 34.24 5.04
C LEU A 777 -10.88 35.71 5.41
N ARG A 778 -11.38 36.19 6.55
CA ARG A 778 -11.15 37.58 6.99
C ARG A 778 -9.73 37.79 7.51
N GLU A 779 -9.17 36.78 8.16
CA GLU A 779 -7.80 36.74 8.64
C GLU A 779 -6.83 36.61 7.45
N ALA A 780 -7.17 35.77 6.47
CA ALA A 780 -6.44 35.65 5.21
C ALA A 780 -6.39 36.98 4.46
N GLU A 781 -7.51 37.69 4.33
CA GLU A 781 -7.60 39.03 3.73
C GLU A 781 -6.63 40.01 4.38
N LYS A 782 -6.62 40.09 5.72
CA LYS A 782 -5.69 40.98 6.45
C LYS A 782 -4.22 40.66 6.17
N MET A 783 -3.86 39.38 6.12
CA MET A 783 -2.49 38.96 5.86
C MET A 783 -2.09 39.26 4.41
N TYR A 784 -2.94 38.93 3.43
CA TYR A 784 -2.64 39.23 2.03
C TYR A 784 -2.61 40.73 1.74
N ASP A 785 -3.49 41.54 2.32
CA ASP A 785 -3.43 43.01 2.19
C ASP A 785 -2.10 43.57 2.71
N ARG A 786 -1.64 43.07 3.86
CA ARG A 786 -0.34 43.46 4.43
C ARG A 786 0.81 43.03 3.51
N ALA A 787 0.80 41.78 3.06
CA ALA A 787 1.83 41.25 2.17
C ALA A 787 1.85 42.02 0.84
N LEU A 788 0.69 42.31 0.26
CA LEU A 788 0.56 43.02 -1.02
C LEU A 788 1.15 44.43 -0.91
N LYS A 789 0.76 45.20 0.11
CA LYS A 789 1.29 46.56 0.34
C LYS A 789 2.81 46.55 0.54
N GLY A 790 3.32 45.61 1.32
CA GLY A 790 4.76 45.46 1.54
C GLY A 790 5.50 45.13 0.25
N HIS A 791 5.05 44.11 -0.48
CA HIS A 791 5.69 43.66 -1.72
C HIS A 791 5.59 44.71 -2.85
N GLU A 792 4.47 45.43 -2.97
CA GLU A 792 4.35 46.57 -3.88
C GLU A 792 5.38 47.66 -3.57
N ALA A 793 5.62 47.96 -2.28
CA ALA A 793 6.58 48.97 -1.86
C ALA A 793 8.04 48.51 -2.04
N THR A 794 8.35 47.23 -1.81
CA THR A 794 9.74 46.73 -1.82
C THR A 794 10.21 46.18 -3.16
N LEU A 795 9.36 45.42 -3.86
CA LEU A 795 9.71 44.74 -5.11
C LEU A 795 9.07 45.39 -6.33
N GLY A 796 8.06 46.25 -6.11
CA GLY A 796 7.27 46.84 -7.17
C GLY A 796 5.97 46.08 -7.45
N PRO A 797 4.99 46.76 -8.09
CA PRO A 797 3.68 46.20 -8.38
C PRO A 797 3.68 45.13 -9.48
N ASP A 798 4.70 45.09 -10.33
CA ASP A 798 4.85 44.17 -11.46
C ASP A 798 5.65 42.90 -11.13
N HIS A 799 6.27 42.84 -9.95
CA HIS A 799 7.02 41.68 -9.52
C HIS A 799 6.11 40.44 -9.37
N THR A 800 6.60 39.27 -9.81
CA THR A 800 5.82 38.02 -9.83
C THR A 800 5.18 37.67 -8.48
N SER A 801 5.92 37.79 -7.38
CA SER A 801 5.38 37.55 -6.03
C SER A 801 4.26 38.53 -5.64
N THR A 802 4.35 39.79 -6.05
CA THR A 802 3.33 40.81 -5.80
C THR A 802 2.03 40.45 -6.52
N LEU A 803 2.14 40.02 -7.78
CA LEU A 803 1.01 39.56 -8.58
C LEU A 803 0.40 38.27 -8.05
N GLU A 804 1.22 37.35 -7.51
CA GLU A 804 0.73 36.11 -6.87
C GLU A 804 -0.12 36.42 -5.64
N ILE A 805 0.34 37.35 -4.79
CA ILE A 805 -0.42 37.82 -3.63
C ILE A 805 -1.71 38.49 -4.08
N ALA A 806 -1.68 39.34 -5.12
CA ALA A 806 -2.88 39.97 -5.66
C ALA A 806 -3.89 38.93 -6.18
N ASN A 807 -3.43 37.87 -6.88
CA ASN A 807 -4.27 36.78 -7.33
C ASN A 807 -4.91 36.00 -6.16
N ASN A 808 -4.13 35.71 -5.12
CA ASN A 808 -4.64 35.01 -3.93
C ASN A 808 -5.65 35.87 -3.17
N LEU A 809 -5.39 37.17 -3.01
CA LEU A 809 -6.30 38.13 -2.41
C LEU A 809 -7.60 38.27 -3.21
N GLY A 810 -7.51 38.35 -4.55
CA GLY A 810 -8.66 38.37 -5.44
C GLY A 810 -9.55 37.13 -5.27
N THR A 811 -8.93 35.96 -5.05
CA THR A 811 -9.66 34.72 -4.77
C THR A 811 -10.35 34.80 -3.40
N VAL A 812 -9.68 35.28 -2.36
CA VAL A 812 -10.30 35.49 -1.03
C VAL A 812 -11.48 36.45 -1.11
N TYR A 813 -11.39 37.53 -1.89
CA TYR A 813 -12.52 38.42 -2.12
C TYR A 813 -13.69 37.70 -2.82
N ALA A 814 -13.42 36.86 -3.82
CA ALA A 814 -14.45 36.07 -4.49
C ALA A 814 -15.13 35.09 -3.53
N ASP A 815 -14.36 34.37 -2.71
CA ASP A 815 -14.85 33.43 -1.70
C ASP A 815 -15.71 34.13 -0.62
N GLN A 816 -15.39 35.39 -0.30
CA GLN A 816 -16.21 36.24 0.57
C GLN A 816 -17.43 36.89 -0.12
N SER A 817 -17.70 36.59 -1.40
CA SER A 817 -18.72 37.25 -2.22
C SER A 817 -18.51 38.76 -2.43
N LYS A 818 -17.29 39.27 -2.19
CA LYS A 818 -16.85 40.64 -2.49
C LYS A 818 -16.44 40.76 -3.96
N LEU A 819 -17.40 40.54 -4.86
CA LEU A 819 -17.13 40.36 -6.30
C LEU A 819 -16.51 41.59 -6.95
N ARG A 820 -16.83 42.81 -6.48
CA ARG A 820 -16.27 44.06 -7.02
C ARG A 820 -14.81 44.25 -6.62
N GLU A 821 -14.44 43.92 -5.38
CA GLU A 821 -13.05 43.96 -4.92
C GLU A 821 -12.20 42.90 -5.63
N ALA A 822 -12.75 41.70 -5.84
CA ALA A 822 -12.10 40.64 -6.60
C ALA A 822 -11.79 41.10 -8.04
N GLU A 823 -12.79 41.68 -8.73
CA GLU A 823 -12.64 42.13 -10.12
C GLU A 823 -11.57 43.21 -10.24
N ARG A 824 -11.60 44.20 -9.33
CA ARG A 824 -10.59 45.27 -9.30
C ARG A 824 -9.18 44.71 -9.09
N THR A 825 -9.03 43.79 -8.14
CA THR A 825 -7.73 43.20 -7.79
C THR A 825 -7.17 42.41 -8.97
N PHE A 826 -7.97 41.51 -9.56
CA PHE A 826 -7.54 40.72 -10.71
C PHE A 826 -7.28 41.57 -11.95
N SER A 827 -8.15 42.54 -12.26
CA SER A 827 -8.00 43.40 -13.44
C SER A 827 -6.77 44.29 -13.32
N ARG A 828 -6.48 44.82 -12.12
CA ARG A 828 -5.26 45.58 -11.85
C ARG A 828 -4.02 44.70 -12.05
N ALA A 829 -4.00 43.49 -11.50
CA ALA A 829 -2.88 42.56 -11.66
C ALA A 829 -2.65 42.18 -13.13
N LEU A 830 -3.71 41.92 -13.88
CA LEU A 830 -3.64 41.64 -15.32
C LEU A 830 -3.11 42.85 -16.11
N GLN A 831 -3.63 44.04 -15.86
CA GLN A 831 -3.22 45.28 -16.55
C GLN A 831 -1.75 45.62 -16.28
N ILE A 832 -1.31 45.57 -15.02
CA ILE A 832 0.08 45.84 -14.65
C ILE A 832 1.01 44.92 -15.44
N TYR A 833 0.71 43.63 -15.43
CA TYR A 833 1.50 42.65 -16.15
C TYR A 833 1.53 42.90 -17.66
N GLU A 834 0.38 43.21 -18.28
CA GLU A 834 0.28 43.50 -19.72
C GLU A 834 1.07 44.75 -20.15
N THR A 835 1.20 45.73 -19.26
CA THR A 835 1.91 46.98 -19.54
C THR A 835 3.42 46.93 -19.30
N THR A 836 3.94 45.88 -18.63
CA THR A 836 5.36 45.72 -18.33
C THR A 836 6.09 45.00 -19.47
N PRO A 837 7.01 45.64 -20.21
CA PRO A 837 7.78 44.99 -21.26
C PRO A 837 8.89 44.12 -20.64
N GLY A 838 8.79 42.80 -20.77
CA GLY A 838 9.82 41.87 -20.31
C GLY A 838 9.87 40.58 -21.13
N PRO A 839 11.01 39.85 -21.11
CA PRO A 839 11.17 38.56 -21.78
C PRO A 839 10.30 37.44 -21.19
N ASP A 840 9.55 37.74 -20.12
CA ASP A 840 8.75 36.82 -19.32
C ASP A 840 7.30 36.66 -19.78
N SER A 841 6.95 37.09 -21.00
CA SER A 841 5.61 37.01 -21.65
C SER A 841 4.95 35.62 -21.68
N GLY A 842 5.52 34.63 -21.00
CA GLY A 842 4.97 33.30 -20.77
C GLY A 842 4.55 32.98 -19.33
N ASN A 843 4.55 33.89 -18.35
CA ASN A 843 4.24 33.50 -16.96
C ASN A 843 2.83 32.86 -16.82
N THR A 844 2.76 31.68 -16.21
CA THR A 844 1.51 30.92 -16.04
C THR A 844 0.53 31.61 -15.06
N LEU A 845 1.05 32.47 -14.18
CA LEU A 845 0.25 33.26 -13.25
C LEU A 845 -0.81 34.15 -13.94
N ILE A 846 -0.51 34.71 -15.11
CA ILE A 846 -1.48 35.50 -15.88
C ILE A 846 -2.65 34.63 -16.33
N LEU A 847 -2.34 33.40 -16.73
CA LEU A 847 -3.34 32.44 -17.20
C LEU A 847 -4.25 32.04 -16.03
N ASP A 848 -3.69 31.92 -14.82
CA ASP A 848 -4.47 31.73 -13.60
C ASP A 848 -5.37 32.93 -13.31
N ILE A 849 -4.85 34.16 -13.41
CA ILE A 849 -5.63 35.40 -13.24
C ILE A 849 -6.77 35.48 -14.29
N CYS A 850 -6.49 35.20 -15.56
CA CYS A 850 -7.50 35.14 -16.62
C CYS A 850 -8.56 34.07 -16.31
N ASN A 851 -8.15 32.87 -15.90
CA ASN A 851 -9.09 31.81 -15.53
C ASN A 851 -9.97 32.24 -14.34
N ASN A 852 -9.40 32.89 -13.32
CA ASN A 852 -10.12 33.36 -12.15
C ASN A 852 -11.07 34.53 -12.48
N LEU A 853 -10.65 35.46 -13.35
CA LEU A 853 -11.54 36.49 -13.92
C LEU A 853 -12.68 35.87 -14.71
N GLY A 854 -12.43 34.81 -15.48
CA GLY A 854 -13.46 34.05 -16.18
C GLY A 854 -14.50 33.48 -15.21
N CYS A 855 -14.06 32.90 -14.09
CA CYS A 855 -14.95 32.43 -13.04
C CYS A 855 -15.76 33.56 -12.41
N LEU A 856 -15.11 34.68 -12.13
CA LEU A 856 -15.73 35.85 -11.52
C LEU A 856 -16.82 36.46 -12.43
N TYR A 857 -16.51 36.69 -13.70
CA TYR A 857 -17.46 37.22 -14.68
C TYR A 857 -18.65 36.29 -14.91
N ARG A 858 -18.42 34.97 -14.90
CA ARG A 858 -19.50 33.98 -14.99
C ARG A 858 -20.49 34.14 -13.82
N ILE A 859 -19.98 34.31 -12.60
CA ILE A 859 -20.81 34.47 -11.39
C ILE A 859 -21.56 35.81 -11.38
N GLN A 860 -20.97 36.86 -11.94
CA GLN A 860 -21.63 38.15 -12.14
C GLN A 860 -22.69 38.12 -13.26
N GLY A 861 -22.72 37.06 -14.09
CA GLY A 861 -23.60 36.95 -15.25
C GLY A 861 -23.05 37.61 -16.52
N GLU A 862 -21.80 38.09 -16.51
CA GLU A 862 -21.13 38.70 -17.65
C GLU A 862 -20.51 37.64 -18.57
N LEU A 863 -21.36 36.80 -19.15
CA LEU A 863 -20.97 35.55 -19.80
C LEU A 863 -20.02 35.76 -20.99
N GLN A 864 -20.14 36.85 -21.75
CA GLN A 864 -19.22 37.14 -22.87
C GLN A 864 -17.81 37.51 -22.38
N LYS A 865 -17.69 38.27 -21.28
CA LYS A 865 -16.38 38.58 -20.69
C LYS A 865 -15.75 37.32 -20.10
N ALA A 866 -16.56 36.46 -19.48
CA ALA A 866 -16.11 35.16 -18.99
C ALA A 866 -15.53 34.28 -20.11
N GLU A 867 -16.23 34.20 -21.25
CA GLU A 867 -15.77 33.45 -22.42
C GLU A 867 -14.43 33.96 -22.95
N MET A 868 -14.29 35.29 -23.08
CA MET A 868 -13.06 35.91 -23.54
C MET A 868 -11.87 35.57 -22.63
N MET A 869 -12.07 35.67 -21.31
CA MET A 869 -11.03 35.37 -20.32
C MET A 869 -10.66 33.88 -20.30
N TYR A 870 -11.63 32.97 -20.36
CA TYR A 870 -11.34 31.54 -20.40
C TYR A 870 -10.66 31.11 -21.70
N ASN A 871 -11.06 31.64 -22.86
CA ASN A 871 -10.41 31.30 -24.12
C ASN A 871 -8.94 31.76 -24.13
N ARG A 872 -8.67 32.96 -23.59
CA ARG A 872 -7.31 33.45 -23.43
C ARG A 872 -6.47 32.56 -22.51
N ALA A 873 -7.01 32.17 -21.36
CA ALA A 873 -6.34 31.24 -20.45
C ALA A 873 -6.09 29.88 -21.13
N LEU A 874 -7.10 29.34 -21.84
CA LEU A 874 -7.03 28.06 -22.52
C LEU A 874 -5.93 28.03 -23.58
N GLU A 875 -5.88 29.04 -24.44
CA GLU A 875 -4.86 29.14 -25.49
C GLU A 875 -3.46 29.22 -24.89
N GLY A 876 -3.27 30.05 -23.86
CA GLY A 876 -2.00 30.17 -23.15
C GLY A 876 -1.56 28.84 -22.50
N TYR A 877 -2.45 28.16 -21.79
CA TYR A 877 -2.11 26.89 -21.14
C TYR A 877 -1.83 25.78 -22.15
N LYS A 878 -2.60 25.73 -23.25
CA LYS A 878 -2.36 24.77 -24.36
C LYS A 878 -0.97 24.96 -24.95
N ASN A 879 -0.60 26.20 -25.26
CA ASN A 879 0.69 26.50 -25.89
C ASN A 879 1.87 26.23 -24.96
N ARG A 880 1.71 26.44 -23.65
CA ARG A 880 2.81 26.34 -22.68
C ARG A 880 2.97 24.97 -22.02
N LEU A 881 1.86 24.38 -21.59
CA LEU A 881 1.85 23.15 -20.77
C LEU A 881 1.29 21.94 -21.54
N GLY A 882 0.73 22.19 -22.72
CA GLY A 882 0.12 21.16 -23.56
C GLY A 882 -1.35 20.89 -23.23
N HIS A 883 -1.98 20.10 -24.10
CA HIS A 883 -3.41 19.82 -24.06
C HIS A 883 -3.86 18.97 -22.86
N GLN A 884 -2.97 18.14 -22.31
CA GLN A 884 -3.28 17.17 -21.25
C GLN A 884 -2.97 17.66 -19.83
N HIS A 885 -2.41 18.87 -19.70
CA HIS A 885 -2.09 19.43 -18.39
C HIS A 885 -3.36 19.75 -17.60
N THR A 886 -3.34 19.48 -16.29
CA THR A 886 -4.50 19.63 -15.39
C THR A 886 -5.12 21.03 -15.43
N TRP A 887 -4.30 22.08 -15.56
CA TRP A 887 -4.79 23.47 -15.69
C TRP A 887 -5.49 23.72 -17.03
N THR A 888 -4.95 23.20 -18.14
CA THR A 888 -5.60 23.25 -19.45
C THR A 888 -6.98 22.59 -19.40
N LEU A 889 -7.03 21.38 -18.83
CA LEU A 889 -8.27 20.61 -18.68
C LEU A 889 -9.28 21.31 -17.76
N ARG A 890 -8.81 22.01 -16.71
CA ARG A 890 -9.66 22.79 -15.80
C ARG A 890 -10.34 23.93 -16.55
N THR A 891 -9.60 24.66 -17.38
CA THR A 891 -10.17 25.74 -18.19
C THR A 891 -11.14 25.20 -19.26
N VAL A 892 -10.88 24.03 -19.85
CA VAL A 892 -11.85 23.36 -20.74
C VAL A 892 -13.14 23.02 -19.99
N ASN A 893 -13.06 22.46 -18.78
CA ASN A 893 -14.23 22.20 -17.95
C ASN A 893 -14.98 23.50 -17.63
N ASN A 894 -14.28 24.58 -17.28
CA ASN A 894 -14.90 25.87 -16.96
C ASN A 894 -15.63 26.48 -18.17
N LEU A 895 -15.10 26.32 -19.39
CA LEU A 895 -15.83 26.66 -20.62
C LEU A 895 -17.08 25.80 -20.82
N GLY A 896 -17.00 24.51 -20.49
CA GLY A 896 -18.19 23.63 -20.49
C GLY A 896 -19.28 24.11 -19.54
N VAL A 897 -18.90 24.58 -18.34
CA VAL A 897 -19.83 25.21 -17.38
C VAL A 897 -20.43 26.48 -17.97
N LEU A 898 -19.60 27.36 -18.54
CA LEU A 898 -20.05 28.60 -19.14
C LEU A 898 -21.07 28.37 -20.26
N TYR A 899 -20.80 27.43 -21.17
CA TYR A 899 -21.72 27.10 -22.26
C TYR A 899 -23.01 26.44 -21.75
N ALA A 900 -22.94 25.63 -20.69
CA ALA A 900 -24.14 25.11 -20.03
C ALA A 900 -24.98 26.22 -19.37
N ASP A 901 -24.35 27.25 -18.81
CA ASP A 901 -25.01 28.45 -18.24
C ASP A 901 -25.68 29.30 -19.33
N GLN A 902 -25.14 29.29 -20.56
CA GLN A 902 -25.71 29.93 -21.76
C GLN A 902 -26.78 29.08 -22.48
N ASP A 903 -27.09 27.88 -21.96
CA ASP A 903 -27.95 26.87 -22.59
C ASP A 903 -27.46 26.38 -23.98
N MET A 904 -26.17 26.58 -24.27
CA MET A 904 -25.47 26.06 -25.45
C MET A 904 -25.02 24.62 -25.18
N LEU A 905 -26.00 23.71 -25.15
CA LEU A 905 -25.81 22.36 -24.65
C LEU A 905 -24.85 21.52 -25.51
N GLN A 906 -24.73 21.79 -26.81
CA GLN A 906 -23.87 21.00 -27.70
C GLN A 906 -22.39 21.38 -27.51
N GLU A 907 -22.11 22.68 -27.39
CA GLU A 907 -20.79 23.21 -27.09
C GLU A 907 -20.34 22.79 -25.69
N ALA A 908 -21.25 22.79 -24.71
CA ALA A 908 -20.98 22.28 -23.37
C ALA A 908 -20.61 20.78 -23.39
N GLU A 909 -21.35 19.96 -24.14
CA GLU A 909 -21.05 18.53 -24.33
C GLU A 909 -19.66 18.31 -24.92
N GLU A 910 -19.28 19.08 -25.95
CA GLU A 910 -17.96 18.99 -26.56
C GLU A 910 -16.84 19.30 -25.56
N LYS A 911 -16.97 20.40 -24.81
CA LYS A 911 -15.95 20.78 -23.80
C LYS A 911 -15.86 19.77 -22.67
N TYR A 912 -16.99 19.33 -22.11
CA TYR A 912 -16.97 18.33 -21.04
C TYR A 912 -16.43 16.98 -21.53
N SER A 913 -16.74 16.55 -22.76
CA SER A 913 -16.18 15.31 -23.31
C SER A 913 -14.66 15.39 -23.46
N GLN A 914 -14.14 16.53 -23.92
CA GLN A 914 -12.70 16.77 -23.99
C GLN A 914 -12.04 16.74 -22.59
N ALA A 915 -12.61 17.46 -21.63
CA ALA A 915 -12.10 17.48 -20.26
C ALA A 915 -12.18 16.09 -19.59
N LEU A 916 -13.26 15.34 -19.80
CA LEU A 916 -13.47 14.02 -19.23
C LEU A 916 -12.41 13.04 -19.74
N GLN A 917 -12.17 13.04 -21.05
CA GLN A 917 -11.17 12.17 -21.64
C GLN A 917 -9.77 12.52 -21.14
N GLY A 918 -9.43 13.81 -21.10
CA GLY A 918 -8.13 14.27 -20.61
C GLY A 918 -7.90 13.93 -19.14
N TYR A 919 -8.88 14.16 -18.27
CA TYR A 919 -8.77 13.81 -16.86
C TYR A 919 -8.73 12.30 -16.63
N LYS A 920 -9.48 11.50 -17.40
CA LYS A 920 -9.39 10.03 -17.37
C LYS A 920 -7.99 9.56 -17.72
N THR A 921 -7.33 10.15 -18.72
CA THR A 921 -5.96 9.78 -19.10
C THR A 921 -4.90 10.28 -18.12
N THR A 922 -5.02 11.50 -17.62
CA THR A 922 -3.98 12.14 -16.81
C THR A 922 -4.06 11.77 -15.32
N LEU A 923 -5.28 11.73 -14.76
CA LEU A 923 -5.51 11.57 -13.32
C LEU A 923 -6.23 10.25 -12.96
N GLY A 924 -6.77 9.56 -13.97
CA GLY A 924 -7.51 8.32 -13.81
C GLY A 924 -9.02 8.52 -13.64
N THR A 925 -9.76 7.42 -13.73
CA THR A 925 -11.24 7.43 -13.77
C THR A 925 -11.91 7.85 -12.46
N ASN A 926 -11.23 7.67 -11.33
CA ASN A 926 -11.78 7.91 -9.99
C ASN A 926 -11.29 9.23 -9.36
N HIS A 927 -10.49 10.03 -10.07
CA HIS A 927 -10.04 11.32 -9.55
C HIS A 927 -11.21 12.30 -9.47
N MET A 928 -11.25 13.13 -8.43
CA MET A 928 -12.34 14.07 -8.16
C MET A 928 -12.70 14.94 -9.38
N SER A 929 -11.71 15.53 -10.06
CA SER A 929 -11.96 16.30 -11.29
C SER A 929 -12.62 15.48 -12.40
N THR A 930 -12.24 14.21 -12.56
CA THR A 930 -12.87 13.31 -13.55
C THR A 930 -14.33 13.04 -13.20
N LEU A 931 -14.63 12.84 -11.92
CA LEU A 931 -15.98 12.60 -11.42
C LEU A 931 -16.86 13.84 -11.55
N ASN A 932 -16.33 15.02 -11.24
CA ASN A 932 -17.03 16.30 -11.40
C ASN A 932 -17.40 16.54 -12.86
N VAL A 933 -16.48 16.33 -13.80
CA VAL A 933 -16.78 16.47 -15.24
C VAL A 933 -17.81 15.44 -15.69
N ALA A 934 -17.73 14.19 -15.22
CA ALA A 934 -18.73 13.16 -15.54
C ALA A 934 -20.13 13.58 -15.05
N SER A 935 -20.23 14.08 -13.82
CA SER A 935 -21.49 14.64 -13.28
C SER A 935 -22.04 15.76 -14.17
N ASN A 936 -21.19 16.73 -14.51
CA ASN A 936 -21.57 17.88 -15.32
C ASN A 936 -22.04 17.45 -16.73
N LEU A 937 -21.34 16.49 -17.35
CA LEU A 937 -21.74 15.92 -18.62
C LEU A 937 -23.07 15.17 -18.52
N GLY A 938 -23.29 14.43 -17.42
CA GLY A 938 -24.58 13.78 -17.13
C GLY A 938 -25.74 14.79 -17.06
N HIS A 939 -25.49 15.96 -16.48
CA HIS A 939 -26.47 17.04 -16.43
C HIS A 939 -26.78 17.63 -17.82
N VAL A 940 -25.76 17.85 -18.65
CA VAL A 940 -25.94 18.30 -20.04
C VAL A 940 -26.74 17.26 -20.84
N TYR A 941 -26.42 15.98 -20.73
CA TYR A 941 -27.18 14.90 -21.38
C TYR A 941 -28.63 14.83 -20.91
N SER A 942 -28.88 15.02 -19.62
CA SER A 942 -30.23 15.07 -19.06
C SER A 942 -31.06 16.21 -19.69
N LYS A 943 -30.48 17.41 -19.81
CA LYS A 943 -31.12 18.57 -20.45
C LYS A 943 -31.39 18.35 -21.95
N GLN A 944 -30.47 17.72 -22.66
CA GLN A 944 -30.63 17.37 -24.08
C GLN A 944 -31.66 16.26 -24.32
N GLY A 945 -32.10 15.54 -23.28
CA GLY A 945 -32.98 14.38 -23.39
C GLY A 945 -32.27 13.07 -23.76
N LYS A 946 -30.93 13.06 -23.73
CA LYS A 946 -30.07 11.86 -23.84
C LYS A 946 -30.04 11.11 -22.50
N LEU A 947 -31.21 10.57 -22.12
CA LEU A 947 -31.45 10.09 -20.75
C LEU A 947 -30.64 8.84 -20.39
N GLN A 948 -30.19 8.05 -21.38
CA GLN A 948 -29.40 6.85 -21.12
C GLN A 948 -27.93 7.21 -20.87
N GLU A 949 -27.38 8.10 -21.69
CA GLU A 949 -26.04 8.65 -21.56
C GLU A 949 -25.90 9.45 -20.24
N ALA A 950 -26.94 10.19 -19.86
CA ALA A 950 -27.01 10.86 -18.56
C ALA A 950 -26.93 9.87 -17.39
N GLU A 951 -27.66 8.75 -17.46
CA GLU A 951 -27.66 7.71 -16.44
C GLU A 951 -26.28 7.05 -16.31
N GLU A 952 -25.63 6.77 -17.44
CA GLU A 952 -24.27 6.21 -17.46
C GLU A 952 -23.27 7.16 -16.78
N MET A 953 -23.30 8.44 -17.13
CA MET A 953 -22.39 9.44 -16.55
C MET A 953 -22.64 9.65 -15.06
N TYR A 954 -23.89 9.77 -14.63
CA TYR A 954 -24.22 9.89 -13.21
C TYR A 954 -23.88 8.65 -12.41
N ASN A 955 -24.09 7.44 -12.94
CA ASN A 955 -23.66 6.21 -12.26
C ASN A 955 -22.14 6.11 -12.17
N GLN A 956 -21.40 6.55 -13.20
CA GLN A 956 -19.95 6.62 -13.14
C GLN A 956 -19.48 7.58 -12.03
N ALA A 957 -20.09 8.77 -11.95
CA ALA A 957 -19.80 9.76 -10.91
C ALA A 957 -20.19 9.24 -9.52
N LEU A 958 -21.37 8.63 -9.36
CA LEU A 958 -21.86 8.08 -8.10
C LEU A 958 -20.96 6.97 -7.57
N ALA A 959 -20.60 6.01 -8.41
CA ALA A 959 -19.70 4.92 -8.04
C ALA A 959 -18.31 5.45 -7.61
N GLY A 960 -17.84 6.50 -8.28
CA GLY A 960 -16.64 7.22 -7.89
C GLY A 960 -16.79 7.92 -6.54
N TYR A 961 -17.78 8.79 -6.38
CA TYR A 961 -17.99 9.55 -5.15
C TYR A 961 -18.29 8.69 -3.94
N GLU A 962 -19.08 7.62 -4.08
CA GLU A 962 -19.29 6.65 -2.99
C GLU A 962 -17.98 5.98 -2.55
N LYS A 963 -17.07 5.74 -3.51
CA LYS A 963 -15.77 5.13 -3.25
C LYS A 963 -14.76 6.13 -2.68
N THR A 964 -14.82 7.42 -3.08
CA THR A 964 -13.84 8.44 -2.69
C THR A 964 -14.26 9.27 -1.48
N LEU A 965 -15.51 9.69 -1.40
CA LEU A 965 -16.04 10.59 -0.37
C LEU A 965 -17.02 9.91 0.59
N GLY A 966 -17.44 8.68 0.25
CA GLY A 966 -18.45 7.95 1.00
C GLY A 966 -19.88 8.37 0.66
N ARG A 967 -20.84 7.60 1.21
CA ARG A 967 -22.27 7.67 0.84
C ARG A 967 -23.02 8.91 1.34
N HIS A 968 -22.44 9.64 2.29
CA HIS A 968 -23.09 10.75 2.99
C HIS A 968 -22.47 12.11 2.68
N HIS A 969 -21.39 12.16 1.89
CA HIS A 969 -20.81 13.41 1.45
C HIS A 969 -21.77 14.16 0.51
N ASP A 970 -21.80 15.49 0.59
CA ASP A 970 -22.74 16.34 -0.12
C ASP A 970 -22.76 16.07 -1.63
N SER A 971 -21.59 16.01 -2.27
CA SER A 971 -21.49 15.67 -3.70
C SER A 971 -22.07 14.30 -4.05
N THR A 972 -21.90 13.29 -3.19
CA THR A 972 -22.49 11.95 -3.39
C THR A 972 -24.01 12.02 -3.31
N VAL A 973 -24.52 12.74 -2.31
CA VAL A 973 -25.97 12.92 -2.08
C VAL A 973 -26.60 13.69 -3.25
N GLU A 974 -25.90 14.69 -3.78
CA GLU A 974 -26.34 15.49 -4.92
C GLU A 974 -26.47 14.65 -6.21
N ILE A 975 -25.52 13.75 -6.48
CA ILE A 975 -25.65 12.83 -7.63
C ILE A 975 -26.82 11.86 -7.47
N VAL A 976 -27.05 11.36 -6.26
CA VAL A 976 -28.22 10.52 -5.98
C VAL A 976 -29.51 11.29 -6.24
N GLU A 977 -29.58 12.57 -5.85
CA GLU A 977 -30.70 13.44 -6.16
C GLU A 977 -30.88 13.62 -7.69
N HIS A 978 -29.79 13.88 -8.43
CA HIS A 978 -29.81 13.98 -9.89
C HIS A 978 -30.29 12.71 -10.59
N LEU A 979 -29.88 11.53 -10.12
CA LEU A 979 -30.40 10.24 -10.59
C LEU A 979 -31.89 10.07 -10.29
N GLY A 980 -32.36 10.55 -9.14
CA GLY A 980 -33.78 10.61 -8.80
C GLY A 980 -34.58 11.42 -9.82
N TYR A 981 -34.12 12.62 -10.16
CA TYR A 981 -34.73 13.45 -11.21
C TYR A 981 -34.72 12.75 -12.58
N LEU A 982 -33.59 12.14 -12.95
CA LEU A 982 -33.47 11.44 -14.23
C LEU A 982 -34.45 10.26 -14.34
N HIS A 983 -34.54 9.43 -13.30
CA HIS A 983 -35.48 8.31 -13.25
C HIS A 983 -36.93 8.78 -13.27
N ALA A 984 -37.25 9.90 -12.62
CA ALA A 984 -38.57 10.50 -12.66
C ALA A 984 -38.93 10.95 -14.09
N ASN A 985 -37.99 11.56 -14.82
CA ASN A 985 -38.15 11.97 -16.22
C ASN A 985 -38.34 10.78 -17.18
N GLN A 986 -37.73 9.63 -16.87
CA GLN A 986 -37.92 8.37 -17.60
C GLN A 986 -39.17 7.59 -17.17
N PHE A 987 -39.96 8.09 -16.22
CA PHE A 987 -41.13 7.41 -15.63
C PHE A 987 -40.79 6.11 -14.89
N ARG A 988 -39.55 5.95 -14.42
CA ARG A 988 -39.14 4.85 -13.53
C ARG A 988 -39.43 5.25 -12.08
N LEU A 989 -40.72 5.39 -11.75
CA LEU A 989 -41.19 6.02 -10.51
C LEU A 989 -40.65 5.36 -9.23
N ARG A 990 -40.54 4.02 -9.19
CA ARG A 990 -39.97 3.30 -8.03
C ARG A 990 -38.50 3.62 -7.83
N LYS A 991 -37.69 3.55 -8.90
CA LYS A 991 -36.27 3.91 -8.85
C LYS A 991 -36.06 5.39 -8.46
N ALA A 992 -36.91 6.28 -8.97
CA ALA A 992 -36.87 7.70 -8.61
C ALA A 992 -37.14 7.92 -7.12
N GLU A 993 -38.13 7.21 -6.57
CA GLU A 993 -38.44 7.25 -5.14
C GLU A 993 -37.29 6.70 -4.29
N GLU A 994 -36.72 5.55 -4.66
CA GLU A 994 -35.56 4.97 -3.98
C GLU A 994 -34.39 5.96 -3.92
N MET A 995 -34.07 6.62 -5.04
CA MET A 995 -33.00 7.61 -5.09
C MET A 995 -33.33 8.84 -4.24
N TYR A 996 -34.55 9.40 -4.29
CA TYR A 996 -34.89 10.53 -3.45
C TYR A 996 -34.93 10.21 -1.96
N GLN A 997 -35.38 9.02 -1.56
CA GLN A 997 -35.32 8.58 -0.16
C GLN A 997 -33.87 8.48 0.31
N ARG A 998 -32.99 7.95 -0.55
CA ARG A 998 -31.57 7.86 -0.26
C ARG A 998 -30.91 9.25 -0.15
N ALA A 999 -31.25 10.18 -1.04
CA ALA A 999 -30.77 11.56 -0.97
C ALA A 999 -31.29 12.27 0.30
N LEU A 1000 -32.56 12.06 0.65
CA LEU A 1000 -33.18 12.61 1.86
C LEU A 1000 -32.44 12.15 3.12
N GLY A 1001 -32.16 10.85 3.25
CA GLY A 1001 -31.40 10.32 4.38
C GLY A 1001 -29.94 10.81 4.44
N GLY A 1002 -29.37 11.24 3.32
CA GLY A 1002 -28.08 11.92 3.26
C GLY A 1002 -28.17 13.35 3.80
N TYR A 1003 -29.05 14.17 3.23
CA TYR A 1003 -29.22 15.56 3.64
C TYR A 1003 -29.73 15.71 5.08
N GLU A 1004 -30.55 14.80 5.60
CA GLU A 1004 -30.99 14.83 7.02
C GLU A 1004 -29.84 14.62 8.02
N LYS A 1005 -28.70 14.06 7.58
CA LYS A 1005 -27.48 13.93 8.40
C LYS A 1005 -26.55 15.12 8.25
N ALA A 1006 -26.54 15.77 7.09
CA ALA A 1006 -25.59 16.84 6.74
C ALA A 1006 -26.13 18.25 7.03
N LEU A 1007 -27.44 18.45 6.94
CA LEU A 1007 -28.08 19.77 7.01
C LEU A 1007 -29.07 19.85 8.18
N GLU A 1008 -29.36 21.08 8.61
CA GLU A 1008 -30.40 21.34 9.61
C GLU A 1008 -31.77 20.84 9.14
N ARG A 1009 -32.61 20.37 10.08
CA ARG A 1009 -33.90 19.72 9.77
C ARG A 1009 -34.85 20.54 8.90
N ASP A 1010 -34.77 21.86 8.97
CA ASP A 1010 -35.65 22.78 8.24
C ASP A 1010 -35.06 23.24 6.90
N HIS A 1011 -33.95 22.65 6.45
CA HIS A 1011 -33.29 23.04 5.20
C HIS A 1011 -34.25 22.87 3.99
N PRO A 1012 -34.34 23.86 3.08
CA PRO A 1012 -35.28 23.83 1.95
C PRO A 1012 -35.17 22.59 1.05
N LYS A 1013 -33.95 22.07 0.85
CA LYS A 1013 -33.72 20.83 0.07
C LYS A 1013 -34.44 19.61 0.68
N ILE A 1014 -34.45 19.47 2.00
CA ILE A 1014 -35.14 18.36 2.71
C ILE A 1014 -36.65 18.45 2.47
N SER A 1015 -37.21 19.66 2.62
CA SER A 1015 -38.63 19.93 2.37
C SER A 1015 -39.03 19.66 0.91
N GLN A 1016 -38.16 20.04 -0.03
CA GLN A 1016 -38.36 19.78 -1.45
C GLN A 1016 -38.34 18.28 -1.78
N LEU A 1017 -37.36 17.53 -1.27
CA LEU A 1017 -37.27 16.09 -1.48
C LEU A 1017 -38.47 15.33 -0.90
N ARG A 1018 -38.91 15.67 0.31
CA ARG A 1018 -40.14 15.09 0.91
C ARG A 1018 -41.37 15.36 0.03
N THR A 1019 -41.46 16.54 -0.56
CA THR A 1019 -42.54 16.90 -1.47
C THR A 1019 -42.47 16.13 -2.79
N ASN A 1020 -41.27 15.93 -3.33
CA ASN A 1020 -41.03 15.13 -4.53
C ASN A 1020 -41.40 13.66 -4.30
N ILE A 1021 -41.00 13.07 -3.18
CA ILE A 1021 -41.36 11.69 -2.78
C ILE A 1021 -42.88 11.53 -2.67
N LYS A 1022 -43.57 12.43 -1.95
CA LYS A 1022 -45.05 12.40 -1.86
C LYS A 1022 -45.71 12.47 -3.23
N SER A 1023 -45.19 13.33 -4.12
CA SER A 1023 -45.72 13.49 -5.47
C SER A 1023 -45.53 12.21 -6.32
N LEU A 1024 -44.41 11.50 -6.14
CA LEU A 1024 -44.16 10.21 -6.79
C LEU A 1024 -45.07 9.09 -6.26
N GLN A 1025 -45.29 9.04 -4.95
CA GLN A 1025 -46.16 8.04 -4.32
C GLN A 1025 -47.60 8.19 -4.79
N HIS A 1026 -48.11 9.44 -4.85
CA HIS A 1026 -49.43 9.71 -5.44
C HIS A 1026 -49.51 9.29 -6.91
N ALA A 1027 -48.48 9.60 -7.70
CA ALA A 1027 -48.44 9.18 -9.10
C ALA A 1027 -48.43 7.65 -9.25
N GLN A 1028 -47.67 6.92 -8.42
CA GLN A 1028 -47.67 5.45 -8.45
C GLN A 1028 -49.07 4.86 -8.20
N VAL A 1029 -49.81 5.40 -7.22
CA VAL A 1029 -51.19 4.98 -6.91
C VAL A 1029 -52.14 5.24 -8.09
N ASP A 1030 -52.05 6.42 -8.71
CA ASP A 1030 -52.82 6.79 -9.90
C ASP A 1030 -52.50 5.88 -11.11
N PHE A 1031 -51.25 5.41 -11.25
CA PHE A 1031 -50.87 4.49 -12.32
C PHE A 1031 -51.31 3.04 -12.05
N THR A 1032 -51.32 2.60 -10.79
CA THR A 1032 -51.82 1.26 -10.43
C THR A 1032 -53.34 1.14 -10.58
N SER A 1033 -54.10 2.19 -10.25
CA SER A 1033 -55.57 2.20 -10.43
C SER A 1033 -55.99 2.20 -11.91
N LEU A 1034 -55.20 2.82 -12.79
CA LEU A 1034 -55.41 2.79 -14.24
C LEU A 1034 -55.27 1.39 -14.86
N ASP A 1035 -54.43 0.53 -14.27
CA ASP A 1035 -54.23 -0.86 -14.71
C ASP A 1035 -55.40 -1.78 -14.32
N GLU A 1036 -56.15 -1.45 -13.27
CA GLU A 1036 -57.28 -2.27 -12.78
C GLU A 1036 -58.62 -1.91 -13.45
N GLU A 1037 -58.86 -0.67 -13.88
CA GLU A 1037 -60.23 -0.20 -14.23
C GLU A 1037 -60.55 0.00 -15.72
N SER A 1038 -59.63 -0.16 -16.70
CA SER A 1038 -59.87 0.32 -18.08
C SER A 1038 -59.62 -0.67 -19.24
N LYS A 1039 -60.48 -0.64 -20.27
CA LYS A 1039 -60.35 -1.37 -21.57
C LYS A 1039 -59.07 -0.93 -22.33
N PRO A 1040 -58.44 -1.80 -23.15
CA PRO A 1040 -57.09 -1.59 -23.70
C PRO A 1040 -56.89 -0.30 -24.53
N ALA A 1041 -57.88 0.15 -25.30
CA ALA A 1041 -57.79 1.41 -26.05
C ALA A 1041 -57.94 2.67 -25.16
N GLY A 1042 -58.64 2.56 -24.03
CA GLY A 1042 -58.75 3.61 -23.01
C GLY A 1042 -57.48 3.75 -22.17
N ARG A 1043 -56.78 2.63 -21.88
CA ARG A 1043 -55.51 2.60 -21.14
C ARG A 1043 -54.44 3.48 -21.77
N LEU A 1044 -54.19 3.35 -23.08
CA LEU A 1044 -53.17 4.14 -23.79
C LEU A 1044 -53.43 5.65 -23.72
N LYS A 1045 -54.70 6.07 -23.82
CA LYS A 1045 -55.10 7.48 -23.80
C LYS A 1045 -55.07 8.06 -22.38
N ALA A 1046 -55.48 7.29 -21.38
CA ALA A 1046 -55.43 7.67 -19.96
C ALA A 1046 -53.98 7.70 -19.44
N PHE A 1047 -53.17 6.70 -19.80
CA PHE A 1047 -51.74 6.65 -19.54
C PHE A 1047 -51.01 7.84 -20.17
N GLY A 1048 -51.31 8.19 -21.43
CA GLY A 1048 -50.77 9.38 -22.09
C GLY A 1048 -51.12 10.70 -21.37
N LYS A 1049 -52.36 10.84 -20.86
CA LYS A 1049 -52.79 12.01 -20.08
C LYS A 1049 -52.11 12.08 -18.71
N ALA A 1050 -52.01 10.96 -17.99
CA ALA A 1050 -51.32 10.88 -16.70
C ALA A 1050 -49.82 11.20 -16.87
N LYS A 1051 -49.19 10.63 -17.90
CA LYS A 1051 -47.80 10.92 -18.31
C LYS A 1051 -47.58 12.41 -18.59
N ALA A 1052 -48.50 13.07 -19.31
CA ALA A 1052 -48.43 14.49 -19.62
C ALA A 1052 -48.68 15.40 -18.40
N ARG A 1053 -49.58 15.01 -17.50
CA ARG A 1053 -49.85 15.73 -16.24
C ARG A 1053 -48.65 15.66 -15.29
N PHE A 1054 -48.04 14.48 -15.17
CA PHE A 1054 -46.85 14.25 -14.37
C PHE A 1054 -45.62 15.00 -14.93
N ARG A 1055 -45.42 15.00 -16.25
CA ARG A 1055 -44.39 15.82 -16.91
C ARG A 1055 -44.54 17.31 -16.59
N ARG A 1056 -45.77 17.84 -16.60
CA ARG A 1056 -46.04 19.24 -16.22
C ARG A 1056 -45.67 19.54 -14.76
N LEU A 1057 -45.95 18.60 -13.84
CA LEU A 1057 -45.65 18.73 -12.42
C LEU A 1057 -44.14 18.74 -12.12
N ILE A 1058 -43.35 17.93 -12.84
CA ILE A 1058 -41.89 17.90 -12.68
C ILE A 1058 -41.25 19.12 -13.35
N ARG A 1059 -41.64 19.46 -14.59
CA ARG A 1059 -41.01 20.55 -15.35
C ARG A 1059 -41.15 21.92 -14.67
N SER A 1060 -42.30 22.20 -14.06
CA SER A 1060 -42.52 23.44 -13.31
C SER A 1060 -41.73 23.53 -11.99
N ARG A 1061 -41.12 22.42 -11.54
CA ARG A 1061 -40.38 22.34 -10.27
C ARG A 1061 -38.87 22.25 -10.46
N THR A 1062 -38.41 21.90 -11.67
CA THR A 1062 -36.99 21.86 -12.07
C THR A 1062 -36.44 23.21 -12.57
N GLU A 1063 -37.30 24.19 -12.86
CA GLU A 1063 -36.92 25.49 -13.44
C GLU A 1063 -36.52 26.58 -12.42
N ARG A 1064 -36.34 26.26 -11.13
CA ARG A 1064 -35.68 27.19 -10.19
C ARG A 1064 -34.19 26.85 -10.08
N PRO A 1065 -33.29 27.62 -10.72
CA PRO A 1065 -31.87 27.36 -10.61
C PRO A 1065 -31.39 27.77 -9.22
N GLY A 1066 -31.19 26.77 -8.35
CA GLY A 1066 -30.37 26.91 -7.15
C GLY A 1066 -28.90 26.77 -7.50
N ALA A 1067 -28.41 27.52 -8.49
CA ALA A 1067 -26.98 27.63 -8.79
C ALA A 1067 -26.35 28.61 -7.79
N ARG A 1068 -26.24 28.17 -6.53
CA ARG A 1068 -25.33 28.73 -5.53
C ARG A 1068 -24.79 27.54 -4.74
N GLN A 1069 -23.89 26.79 -5.35
CA GLN A 1069 -22.98 25.92 -4.64
C GLN A 1069 -21.55 26.40 -4.94
N GLU A 1070 -20.78 26.36 -3.86
CA GLU A 1070 -19.57 27.10 -3.55
C GLU A 1070 -18.39 26.78 -4.49
N PHE A 1071 -17.44 27.72 -4.51
CA PHE A 1071 -16.21 27.72 -5.31
C PHE A 1071 -15.30 26.51 -5.08
#